data_AF-A0A8A4DN28-F1
#
_entry.id   AF-A0A8A4DN28-F1
#
_cell.length_a   1.000
_cell.length_b   1.000
_cell.length_c   1.000
_cell.angle_alpha   90.00
_cell.angle_beta   90.00
_cell.angle_gamma   90.00
#
_symmetry.space_group_name_H-M   'P 1'
#
loop_
_entity.id
_entity.type
_entity.pdbx_description
1 polymer ?
#
loop_
_entity_poly.entity_id
_entity_poly.type
_entity_poly.pdbx_seq_one_letter_code
_entity_poly.pdbx_strand_id
1 'polypeptide(L)'
;MPIHNADFAAVFAEIADLLEIQGANPFRVRAYRNAARTIGGLGRDIGALIAAGRSLDDIPTIGADLAGKLREIATTGTCALQRQLRGALPAAIVELLGVPGLGAKRVRALHDALGVETLEQLKTAAEHGKIRGLPGFGEKTEAHIAEAIGARLRRKSQRFLLSFATQYLTPLLTYLRETPGVSEAVAAGSFRRRRESVGDLDIVVTSGDPAKVSARFVEYGEVARVLASGDTRSSVVLRCGIQADLRVVSPAALGAALVYFTGSKAHNIAMRRIAQARDLKINEYGVFDGERRIAGATEESVYASIGLAWVPPELRENRGEIEAAREGRLPALVERKHLRGDLHAHTNATDGRDSLRDMALEARKRGLDYLAITDHACGPGVAHGLDAERLARQIDEIDRLNETLDGIVLLKGIEVDILEDGSLDLPDGVLARLDLVIGAVHGHFDLSRAAQTERVLRAMDHPYFSILAHPSGRLLGERDACDIDLARVIEHARARGCHLELNAQPQRLDLADVWCRHAAEAGVLVSIDSDAHRREDLGHLGIGVDQARRGWLTKAQVLNTRTLAQLRPLLARTMGGGAMSVSASEPAPVPAPVSASTSASTSTSTSASTGASRKRSSGKRDTAGSAEGGARRTKKTRRPPA
;
A
#
# COMPACT_ATOMS: atom_id res chain seq x y z
N MET A 1 13.20 13.41 24.67
CA MET A 1 12.10 12.47 25.02
C MET A 1 12.30 12.09 26.46
N PRO A 2 11.26 11.97 27.30
CA PRO A 2 11.43 11.35 28.61
C PRO A 2 11.80 9.88 28.39
N ILE A 3 12.89 9.46 29.02
CA ILE A 3 13.45 8.11 28.94
C ILE A 3 13.34 7.50 30.33
N HIS A 4 12.94 6.23 30.40
CA HIS A 4 12.70 5.57 31.68
C HIS A 4 13.83 4.60 32.00
N ASN A 5 13.93 4.20 33.27
CA ASN A 5 14.91 3.18 33.72
C ASN A 5 14.83 1.89 32.89
N ALA A 6 13.64 1.50 32.46
CA ALA A 6 13.45 0.34 31.58
C ALA A 6 14.16 0.50 30.22
N ASP A 7 14.16 1.71 29.65
CA ASP A 7 14.81 2.00 28.38
C ASP A 7 16.35 1.96 28.51
N PHE A 8 16.89 2.54 29.60
CA PHE A 8 18.31 2.44 29.93
C PHE A 8 18.76 0.99 30.14
N ALA A 9 17.97 0.23 30.90
CA ALA A 9 18.23 -1.18 31.16
C ALA A 9 18.21 -2.01 29.86
N ALA A 10 17.25 -1.75 28.96
CA ALA A 10 17.16 -2.42 27.67
C ALA A 10 18.39 -2.16 26.80
N VAL A 11 18.87 -0.91 26.71
CA VAL A 11 20.07 -0.56 25.96
C VAL A 11 21.31 -1.27 26.52
N PHE A 12 21.48 -1.31 27.84
CA PHE A 12 22.62 -1.99 28.46
C PHE A 12 22.54 -3.52 28.38
N ALA A 13 21.35 -4.10 28.47
CA ALA A 13 21.12 -5.52 28.26
C ALA A 13 21.52 -5.92 26.83
N GLU A 14 21.09 -5.14 25.84
CA GLU A 14 21.44 -5.40 24.44
C GLU A 14 22.94 -5.26 24.18
N ILE A 15 23.61 -4.23 24.73
CA ILE A 15 25.08 -4.11 24.64
C ILE A 15 25.77 -5.35 25.20
N ALA A 16 25.29 -5.89 26.33
CA ALA A 16 25.87 -7.08 26.91
C ALA A 16 25.71 -8.31 26.00
N ASP A 17 24.54 -8.47 25.36
CA ASP A 17 24.27 -9.57 24.45
C ASP A 17 25.12 -9.47 23.17
N LEU A 18 25.27 -8.27 22.60
CA LEU A 18 26.11 -8.04 21.43
C LEU A 18 27.60 -8.29 21.74
N LEU A 19 28.08 -7.84 22.90
CA LEU A 19 29.45 -8.10 23.36
C LEU A 19 29.70 -9.60 23.58
N GLU A 20 28.72 -10.34 24.11
CA GLU A 20 28.84 -11.78 24.32
C GLU A 20 28.88 -12.54 22.99
N ILE A 21 28.11 -12.11 21.98
CA ILE A 21 28.18 -12.67 20.62
C ILE A 21 29.56 -12.45 19.99
N GLN A 22 30.14 -11.27 20.16
CA GLN A 22 31.49 -10.97 19.63
C GLN A 22 32.62 -11.69 20.38
N GLY A 23 32.31 -12.44 21.45
CA GLY A 23 33.34 -13.07 22.28
C GLY A 23 34.19 -12.06 23.05
N ALA A 24 33.63 -10.88 23.35
CA ALA A 24 34.33 -9.84 24.10
C ALA A 24 34.64 -10.29 25.54
N ASN A 25 35.52 -9.52 26.21
CA ASN A 25 35.98 -9.85 27.56
C ASN A 25 34.80 -10.14 28.54
N PRO A 26 34.77 -11.30 29.22
CA PRO A 26 33.68 -11.69 30.11
C PRO A 26 33.40 -10.72 31.26
N PHE A 27 34.41 -10.02 31.76
CA PHE A 27 34.24 -9.00 32.80
C PHE A 27 33.44 -7.80 32.29
N ARG A 28 33.67 -7.41 31.03
CA ARG A 28 32.94 -6.31 30.39
C ARG A 28 31.49 -6.68 30.11
N VAL A 29 31.22 -7.90 29.64
CA VAL A 29 29.85 -8.43 29.47
C VAL A 29 29.11 -8.44 30.81
N ARG A 30 29.75 -8.94 31.88
CA ARG A 30 29.17 -8.95 33.23
C ARG A 30 28.89 -7.54 33.76
N ALA A 31 29.76 -6.57 33.50
CA ALA A 31 29.56 -5.19 33.91
C ALA A 31 28.27 -4.61 33.32
N TYR A 32 28.03 -4.77 32.02
CA TYR A 32 26.78 -4.30 31.38
C TYR A 32 25.55 -5.07 31.83
N ARG A 33 25.62 -6.39 32.02
CA ARG A 33 24.50 -7.18 32.56
C ARG A 33 24.14 -6.77 33.98
N ASN A 34 25.13 -6.54 34.83
CA ASN A 34 24.90 -6.09 36.20
C ASN A 34 24.32 -4.67 36.21
N ALA A 35 24.85 -3.77 35.39
CA ALA A 35 24.30 -2.43 35.24
C ALA A 35 22.83 -2.46 34.78
N ALA A 36 22.49 -3.25 33.77
CA ALA A 36 21.10 -3.40 33.30
C ALA A 36 20.16 -3.91 34.40
N ARG A 37 20.60 -4.90 35.19
CA ARG A 37 19.83 -5.43 36.33
C ARG A 37 19.64 -4.39 37.43
N THR A 38 20.71 -3.69 37.80
CA THR A 38 20.69 -2.64 38.83
C THR A 38 19.76 -1.50 38.42
N ILE A 39 19.84 -1.03 37.18
CA ILE A 39 18.98 0.02 36.65
C ILE A 39 17.51 -0.43 36.58
N GLY A 40 17.26 -1.65 36.09
CA GLY A 40 15.91 -2.19 35.98
C GLY A 40 15.22 -2.39 37.33
N GLY A 41 15.98 -2.64 38.39
CA GLY A 41 15.47 -2.75 39.77
C GLY A 41 15.48 -1.45 40.58
N LEU A 42 15.91 -0.33 39.99
CA LEU A 42 16.06 0.93 40.71
C LEU A 42 14.74 1.70 40.77
N GLY A 43 14.27 2.01 41.98
CA GLY A 43 13.06 2.81 42.20
C GLY A 43 13.22 4.32 41.97
N ARG A 44 14.45 4.81 41.78
CA ARG A 44 14.76 6.22 41.48
C ARG A 44 14.83 6.44 39.97
N ASP A 45 14.16 7.47 39.46
CA ASP A 45 14.19 7.84 38.03
C ASP A 45 15.56 8.42 37.63
N ILE A 46 16.29 7.66 36.81
CA ILE A 46 17.62 8.06 36.31
C ILE A 46 17.52 9.23 35.32
N GLY A 47 16.47 9.27 34.49
CA GLY A 47 16.24 10.36 33.55
C GLY A 47 16.06 11.69 34.28
N ALA A 48 15.30 11.69 35.37
CA ALA A 48 15.12 12.85 36.24
C ALA A 48 16.41 13.28 36.94
N LEU A 49 17.22 12.32 37.43
CA LEU A 49 18.53 12.63 38.05
C LEU A 49 19.50 13.29 37.07
N ILE A 50 19.55 12.79 35.83
CA ILE A 50 20.38 13.36 34.76
C ILE A 50 19.90 14.76 34.38
N ALA A 51 18.58 14.95 34.22
CA ALA A 51 17.99 16.25 33.91
C ALA A 51 18.25 17.31 35.00
N ALA A 52 18.29 16.88 36.27
CA ALA A 52 18.62 17.73 37.41
C ALA A 52 20.13 17.92 37.66
N GLY A 53 20.99 17.39 36.78
CA GLY A 53 22.46 17.50 36.91
C GLY A 53 23.06 16.77 38.12
N ARG A 54 22.33 15.80 38.69
CA ARG A 54 22.79 15.04 39.87
C ARG A 54 23.79 13.96 39.47
N SER A 55 24.68 13.62 40.41
CA SER A 55 25.62 12.51 40.21
C SER A 55 24.87 11.16 40.19
N LEU A 56 25.46 10.20 39.46
CA LEU A 56 25.03 8.81 39.37
C LEU A 56 26.02 7.86 40.08
N ASP A 57 27.06 8.41 40.74
CA ASP A 57 28.15 7.65 41.34
C ASP A 57 27.70 6.87 42.60
N ASP A 58 26.54 7.21 43.15
CA ASP A 58 25.88 6.53 44.26
C ASP A 58 25.08 5.30 43.82
N ILE A 59 24.92 5.06 42.52
CA ILE A 59 24.19 3.90 42.00
C ILE A 59 25.14 2.68 41.97
N PRO A 60 24.84 1.59 42.71
CA PRO A 60 25.68 0.41 42.71
C PRO A 60 25.94 -0.10 41.29
N THR A 61 27.15 -0.59 41.01
CA THR A 61 27.58 -1.13 39.70
C THR A 61 27.70 -0.12 38.55
N ILE A 62 27.37 1.17 38.75
CA ILE A 62 27.50 2.22 37.74
C ILE A 62 28.75 3.07 38.02
N GLY A 63 29.85 2.78 37.31
CA GLY A 63 31.04 3.62 37.33
C GLY A 63 30.98 4.78 36.33
N ALA A 64 32.00 5.66 36.35
CA ALA A 64 32.07 6.86 35.50
C ALA A 64 31.84 6.59 34.00
N ASP A 65 32.35 5.47 33.47
CA ASP A 65 32.18 5.07 32.08
C ASP A 65 30.72 4.72 31.72
N LEU A 66 30.01 4.02 32.61
CA LEU A 66 28.60 3.66 32.43
C LEU A 66 27.69 4.88 32.65
N ALA A 67 28.02 5.72 33.64
CA ALA A 67 27.33 6.98 33.88
C ALA A 67 27.42 7.92 32.65
N GLY A 68 28.58 7.99 32.00
CA GLY A 68 28.75 8.70 30.73
C GLY A 68 27.80 8.20 29.63
N LYS A 69 27.64 6.88 29.51
CA LYS A 69 26.72 6.28 28.53
C LYS A 69 25.26 6.50 28.87
N LEU A 70 24.87 6.49 30.15
CA LEU A 70 23.51 6.85 30.56
C LEU A 70 23.16 8.29 30.15
N ARG A 71 24.09 9.25 30.26
CA ARG A 71 23.88 10.62 29.79
C ARG A 71 23.73 10.70 28.27
N GLU A 72 24.49 9.91 27.51
CA GLU A 72 24.32 9.81 26.05
C GLU A 72 22.97 9.19 25.66
N ILE A 73 22.54 8.16 26.39
CA ILE A 73 21.24 7.51 26.16
C ILE A 73 20.09 8.45 26.52
N ALA A 74 20.24 9.28 27.56
CA ALA A 74 19.23 10.26 27.94
C ALA A 74 18.98 11.32 26.88
N THR A 75 20.01 11.67 26.10
CA THR A 75 19.93 12.68 25.04
C THR A 75 19.56 12.08 23.69
N THR A 76 20.08 10.90 23.36
CA THR A 76 19.98 10.33 22.00
C THR A 76 19.10 9.09 21.88
N GLY A 77 18.63 8.53 23.00
CA GLY A 77 17.91 7.25 23.06
C GLY A 77 18.77 6.02 22.83
N THR A 78 20.09 6.18 22.65
CA THR A 78 21.06 5.11 22.36
C THR A 78 22.46 5.55 22.84
N CYS A 79 23.51 4.77 22.61
CA CYS A 79 24.88 5.25 22.80
C CYS A 79 25.77 4.83 21.63
N ALA A 80 26.90 5.51 21.46
CA ALA A 80 27.86 5.25 20.40
C ALA A 80 28.30 3.78 20.37
N LEU A 81 28.52 3.18 21.54
CA LEU A 81 28.90 1.77 21.65
C LEU A 81 27.80 0.82 21.12
N GLN A 82 26.53 1.06 21.45
CA GLN A 82 25.42 0.24 20.95
C GLN A 82 25.31 0.34 19.43
N ARG A 83 25.43 1.54 18.87
CA ARG A 83 25.42 1.75 17.40
C ARG A 83 26.58 1.05 16.72
N GLN A 84 27.78 1.15 17.28
CA GLN A 84 28.98 0.48 16.78
C GLN A 84 28.82 -1.04 16.80
N LEU A 85 28.35 -1.61 17.90
CA LEU A 85 28.16 -3.06 18.04
C LEU A 85 27.09 -3.59 17.09
N ARG A 86 25.98 -2.84 16.90
CA ARG A 86 24.95 -3.17 15.91
C ARG A 86 25.48 -3.13 14.48
N GLY A 87 26.36 -2.19 14.15
CA GLY A 87 26.97 -2.09 12.82
C GLY A 87 28.02 -3.16 12.52
N ALA A 88 28.61 -3.76 13.57
CA ALA A 88 29.64 -4.78 13.46
C ALA A 88 29.07 -6.22 13.34
N LEU A 89 27.77 -6.41 13.55
CA LEU A 89 27.10 -7.71 13.41
C LEU A 89 26.05 -7.64 12.29
N PRO A 90 25.92 -8.68 11.45
CA PRO A 90 24.82 -8.78 10.50
C PRO A 90 23.46 -8.57 11.19
N ALA A 91 22.57 -7.80 10.56
CA ALA A 91 21.28 -7.43 11.14
C ALA A 91 20.45 -8.64 11.61
N ALA A 92 20.59 -9.77 10.93
CA ALA A 92 19.89 -10.98 11.26
C ALA A 92 20.36 -11.66 12.55
N ILE A 93 21.64 -11.56 12.92
CA ILE A 93 22.13 -12.08 14.22
C ILE A 93 21.44 -11.34 15.37
N VAL A 94 21.22 -10.05 15.21
CA VAL A 94 20.46 -9.23 16.18
C VAL A 94 18.99 -9.67 16.22
N GLU A 95 18.40 -10.07 15.08
CA GLU A 95 17.04 -10.62 15.06
C GLU A 95 16.90 -11.95 15.80
N LEU A 96 17.94 -12.81 15.79
CA LEU A 96 17.96 -14.10 16.48
C LEU A 96 17.92 -13.97 18.01
N LEU A 97 18.51 -12.91 18.57
CA LEU A 97 18.43 -12.60 20.02
C LEU A 97 16.98 -12.38 20.50
N GLY A 98 16.07 -12.01 19.60
CA GLY A 98 14.66 -11.82 19.90
C GLY A 98 13.83 -13.11 19.90
N VAL A 99 14.43 -14.27 19.65
CA VAL A 99 13.74 -15.58 19.66
C VAL A 99 13.77 -16.16 21.08
N PRO A 100 12.60 -16.42 21.71
CA PRO A 100 12.54 -17.04 23.02
C PRO A 100 13.36 -18.34 23.09
N GLY A 101 14.23 -18.45 24.10
CA GLY A 101 15.13 -19.60 24.26
C GLY A 101 16.48 -19.51 23.52
N LEU A 102 16.70 -18.47 22.71
CA LEU A 102 18.00 -18.14 22.08
C LEU A 102 18.66 -16.94 22.78
N GLY A 103 19.44 -17.21 23.83
CA GLY A 103 20.34 -16.22 24.41
C GLY A 103 21.62 -16.03 23.58
N ALA A 104 22.36 -14.94 23.80
CA ALA A 104 23.56 -14.57 23.05
C ALA A 104 24.58 -15.71 22.84
N LYS A 105 24.83 -16.55 23.86
CA LYS A 105 25.71 -17.73 23.72
C LYS A 105 25.23 -18.75 22.69
N ARG A 106 23.92 -19.00 22.66
CA ARG A 106 23.29 -19.94 21.72
C ARG A 106 23.26 -19.35 20.30
N VAL A 107 22.95 -18.06 20.18
CA VAL A 107 23.00 -17.35 18.90
C VAL A 107 24.41 -17.42 18.30
N ARG A 108 25.44 -17.16 19.11
CA ARG A 108 26.85 -17.30 18.69
C ARG A 108 27.19 -18.73 18.25
N ALA A 109 26.81 -19.73 19.03
CA ALA A 109 27.06 -21.13 18.68
C ALA A 109 26.38 -21.55 17.36
N LEU A 110 25.16 -21.08 17.11
CA LEU A 110 24.45 -21.34 15.85
C LEU A 110 25.14 -20.65 14.66
N HIS A 111 25.52 -19.39 14.81
CA HIS A 111 26.22 -18.63 13.78
C HIS A 111 27.57 -19.27 13.44
N ASP A 112 28.40 -19.54 14.46
CA ASP A 112 29.75 -20.08 14.27
C ASP A 112 29.73 -21.50 13.65
N ALA A 113 28.73 -22.32 13.97
CA ALA A 113 28.67 -23.71 13.52
C ALA A 113 27.89 -23.93 12.22
N LEU A 114 26.85 -23.13 11.94
CA LEU A 114 25.95 -23.34 10.81
C LEU A 114 25.98 -22.21 9.77
N GLY A 115 26.68 -21.11 10.05
CA GLY A 115 26.70 -19.94 9.16
C GLY A 115 25.32 -19.34 8.92
N VAL A 116 24.41 -19.48 9.88
CA VAL A 116 23.03 -18.98 9.76
C VAL A 116 23.02 -17.47 9.93
N GLU A 117 22.64 -16.79 8.86
CA GLU A 117 22.55 -15.35 8.75
C GLU A 117 21.11 -14.87 8.53
N THR A 118 20.08 -15.74 8.59
CA THR A 118 18.67 -15.33 8.56
C THR A 118 17.79 -16.25 9.41
N LEU A 119 16.58 -15.79 9.77
CA LEU A 119 15.58 -16.61 10.45
C LEU A 119 15.12 -17.78 9.58
N GLU A 120 15.04 -17.57 8.27
CA GLU A 120 14.66 -18.56 7.27
C GLU A 120 15.73 -19.65 7.16
N GLN A 121 17.01 -19.28 7.11
CA GLN A 121 18.11 -20.24 7.12
C GLN A 121 18.14 -21.04 8.42
N LEU A 122 17.88 -20.40 9.56
CA LEU A 122 17.80 -21.11 10.84
C LEU A 122 16.58 -22.04 10.91
N LYS A 123 15.43 -21.65 10.32
CA LYS A 123 14.26 -22.54 10.16
C LYS A 123 14.63 -23.78 9.34
N THR A 124 15.24 -23.60 8.17
CA THR A 124 15.67 -24.71 7.32
C THR A 124 16.69 -25.61 8.02
N ALA A 125 17.62 -25.03 8.79
CA ALA A 125 18.59 -25.80 9.57
C ALA A 125 17.89 -26.63 10.68
N ALA A 126 16.88 -26.07 11.34
CA ALA A 126 16.09 -26.78 12.34
C ALA A 126 15.25 -27.92 11.71
N GLU A 127 14.60 -27.66 10.58
CA GLU A 127 13.77 -28.63 9.84
C GLU A 127 14.59 -29.81 9.33
N HIS A 128 15.84 -29.57 8.94
CA HIS A 128 16.76 -30.61 8.52
C HIS A 128 17.54 -31.26 9.69
N GLY A 129 17.16 -30.99 10.94
CA GLY A 129 17.78 -31.61 12.12
C GLY A 129 19.25 -31.23 12.32
N LYS A 130 19.71 -30.10 11.79
CA LYS A 130 21.12 -29.68 11.87
C LYS A 130 21.48 -29.02 13.20
N ILE A 131 20.49 -28.60 13.98
CA ILE A 131 20.70 -27.88 15.25
C ILE A 131 20.93 -28.87 16.40
N ARG A 132 20.23 -30.01 16.42
CA ARG A 132 20.35 -31.02 17.49
C ARG A 132 21.74 -31.66 17.62
N GLY A 133 22.59 -31.50 16.61
CA GLY A 133 23.97 -31.99 16.61
C GLY A 133 24.97 -31.05 17.31
N LEU A 134 24.54 -29.84 17.70
CA LEU A 134 25.43 -28.84 18.29
C LEU A 134 25.51 -28.96 19.82
N PRO A 135 26.69 -28.74 20.43
CA PRO A 135 26.84 -28.72 21.88
C PRO A 135 25.87 -27.73 22.55
N GLY A 136 25.01 -28.22 23.45
CA GLY A 136 24.00 -27.41 24.14
C GLY A 136 22.65 -27.28 23.43
N PHE A 137 22.45 -27.97 22.30
CA PHE A 137 21.21 -28.05 21.54
C PHE A 137 20.77 -29.50 21.39
N GLY A 138 19.84 -29.96 22.23
CA GLY A 138 19.20 -31.27 22.06
C GLY A 138 17.91 -31.18 21.25
N GLU A 139 17.28 -32.33 20.94
CA GLU A 139 16.04 -32.40 20.15
C GLU A 139 14.91 -31.52 20.68
N LYS A 140 14.72 -31.48 22.01
CA LYS A 140 13.73 -30.59 22.65
C LYS A 140 14.03 -29.11 22.42
N THR A 141 15.31 -28.75 22.41
CA THR A 141 15.74 -27.36 22.20
C THR A 141 15.58 -26.98 20.73
N GLU A 142 15.91 -27.88 19.80
CA GLU A 142 15.69 -27.69 18.36
C GLU A 142 14.19 -27.53 18.05
N ALA A 143 13.33 -28.40 18.59
CA ALA A 143 11.87 -28.30 18.40
C ALA A 143 11.32 -26.96 18.92
N HIS A 144 11.74 -26.53 20.12
CA HIS A 144 11.34 -25.23 20.68
C HIS A 144 11.84 -24.05 19.84
N ILE A 145 13.08 -24.12 19.33
CA ILE A 145 13.64 -23.10 18.43
C ILE A 145 12.86 -23.07 17.11
N ALA A 146 12.58 -24.22 16.50
CA ALA A 146 11.81 -24.33 15.26
C ALA A 146 10.38 -23.79 15.43
N GLU A 147 9.72 -24.10 16.54
CA GLU A 147 8.41 -23.56 16.89
C GLU A 147 8.46 -22.05 17.10
N ALA A 148 9.44 -21.54 17.86
CA ALA A 148 9.59 -20.11 18.13
C ALA A 148 9.92 -19.30 16.85
N ILE A 149 10.78 -19.83 15.98
CA ILE A 149 11.07 -19.24 14.66
C ILE A 149 9.83 -19.33 13.78
N GLY A 150 9.17 -20.49 13.70
CA GLY A 150 7.96 -20.66 12.92
C GLY A 150 6.83 -19.74 13.38
N ALA A 151 6.65 -19.55 14.69
CA ALA A 151 5.69 -18.61 15.26
C ALA A 151 6.08 -17.15 15.02
N ARG A 152 7.38 -16.84 15.00
CA ARG A 152 7.90 -15.50 14.72
C ARG A 152 7.80 -15.16 13.23
N LEU A 153 8.16 -16.08 12.34
CA LEU A 153 7.96 -15.94 10.91
C LEU A 153 6.47 -15.79 10.60
N ARG A 154 5.62 -16.67 11.13
CA ARG A 154 4.15 -16.54 11.04
C ARG A 154 3.65 -15.19 11.58
N ARG A 155 4.12 -14.72 12.74
CA ARG A 155 3.75 -13.38 13.27
C ARG A 155 4.29 -12.22 12.45
N LYS A 156 5.48 -12.35 11.84
CA LYS A 156 6.11 -11.31 11.01
C LYS A 156 5.47 -11.28 9.60
N SER A 157 4.80 -12.36 9.19
CA SER A 157 4.28 -12.57 7.84
C SER A 157 2.76 -12.75 7.72
N GLN A 158 2.00 -12.86 8.81
CA GLN A 158 0.55 -13.05 8.72
C GLN A 158 -0.12 -11.74 8.34
N ARG A 159 -0.26 -11.54 7.02
CA ARG A 159 -1.09 -10.50 6.45
C ARG A 159 -2.50 -11.05 6.26
N PHE A 160 -3.48 -10.20 6.47
CA PHE A 160 -4.89 -10.51 6.30
C PHE A 160 -5.43 -9.75 5.09
N LEU A 161 -6.33 -10.36 4.32
CA LEU A 161 -7.00 -9.66 3.23
C LEU A 161 -7.76 -8.45 3.77
N LEU A 162 -7.82 -7.36 2.99
CA LEU A 162 -8.55 -6.16 3.37
C LEU A 162 -10.02 -6.46 3.68
N SER A 163 -10.65 -7.34 2.91
CA SER A 163 -12.03 -7.79 3.10
C SER A 163 -12.23 -8.48 4.45
N PHE A 164 -11.33 -9.40 4.81
CA PHE A 164 -11.35 -10.09 6.10
C PHE A 164 -11.15 -9.12 7.26
N ALA A 165 -10.15 -8.25 7.17
CA ALA A 165 -9.87 -7.22 8.17
C ALA A 165 -11.07 -6.25 8.37
N THR A 166 -11.80 -5.94 7.30
CA THR A 166 -12.98 -5.05 7.34
C THR A 166 -14.10 -5.62 8.22
N GLN A 167 -14.29 -6.94 8.26
CA GLN A 167 -15.31 -7.61 9.06
C GLN A 167 -15.08 -7.44 10.57
N TYR A 168 -13.81 -7.34 11.00
CA TYR A 168 -13.45 -7.12 12.40
C TYR A 168 -13.32 -5.64 12.76
N LEU A 169 -12.77 -4.84 11.86
CA LEU A 169 -12.53 -3.42 12.12
C LEU A 169 -13.82 -2.61 12.16
N THR A 170 -14.79 -2.90 11.29
CA THR A 170 -16.03 -2.10 11.20
C THR A 170 -16.84 -2.17 12.50
N PRO A 171 -17.13 -3.35 13.07
CA PRO A 171 -17.84 -3.44 14.36
C PRO A 171 -17.03 -2.83 15.52
N LEU A 172 -15.70 -2.99 15.52
CA LEU A 172 -14.83 -2.39 16.53
C LEU A 172 -14.87 -0.86 16.50
N LEU A 173 -14.83 -0.24 15.31
CA LEU A 173 -14.98 1.20 15.17
C LEU A 173 -16.35 1.68 15.66
N THR A 174 -17.44 0.98 15.30
CA THR A 174 -18.79 1.30 15.80
C THR A 174 -18.84 1.24 17.32
N TYR A 175 -18.34 0.16 17.92
CA TYR A 175 -18.26 -0.03 19.36
C TYR A 175 -17.47 1.08 20.08
N LEU A 176 -16.38 1.55 19.49
CA LEU A 176 -15.62 2.67 20.04
C LEU A 176 -16.36 4.00 19.92
N ARG A 177 -17.07 4.25 18.81
CA ARG A 177 -17.87 5.47 18.61
C ARG A 177 -19.03 5.59 19.60
N GLU A 178 -19.56 4.48 20.07
CA GLU A 178 -20.61 4.45 21.10
C GLU A 178 -20.11 4.83 22.50
N THR A 179 -18.80 5.03 22.68
CA THR A 179 -18.23 5.41 23.97
C THR A 179 -18.48 6.89 24.26
N PRO A 180 -19.12 7.27 25.39
CA PRO A 180 -19.35 8.67 25.72
C PRO A 180 -18.04 9.45 25.86
N GLY A 181 -17.93 10.56 25.13
CA GLY A 181 -16.73 11.40 25.07
C GLY A 181 -15.87 11.18 23.82
N VAL A 182 -16.14 10.13 23.03
CA VAL A 182 -15.54 9.95 21.70
C VAL A 182 -16.21 10.85 20.69
N SER A 183 -15.42 11.64 19.94
CA SER A 183 -15.94 12.44 18.82
C SER A 183 -15.71 11.76 17.47
N GLU A 184 -14.55 11.13 17.29
CA GLU A 184 -14.13 10.47 16.05
C GLU A 184 -13.45 9.15 16.39
N ALA A 185 -13.71 8.11 15.60
CA ALA A 185 -12.94 6.87 15.59
C ALA A 185 -12.70 6.45 14.15
N VAL A 186 -11.44 6.48 13.73
CA VAL A 186 -11.03 6.35 12.34
C VAL A 186 -9.94 5.29 12.22
N ALA A 187 -10.11 4.35 11.30
CA ALA A 187 -9.04 3.44 10.94
C ALA A 187 -7.91 4.21 10.23
N ALA A 188 -6.68 3.90 10.58
CA ALA A 188 -5.47 4.43 9.98
C ALA A 188 -4.68 3.30 9.30
N GLY A 189 -3.36 3.41 9.26
CA GLY A 189 -2.49 2.34 8.78
C GLY A 189 -2.67 1.96 7.32
N SER A 190 -2.23 0.73 7.02
CA SER A 190 -2.37 0.13 5.70
C SER A 190 -3.83 -0.10 5.28
N PHE A 191 -4.73 -0.28 6.25
CA PHE A 191 -6.17 -0.40 6.03
C PHE A 191 -6.74 0.86 5.40
N ARG A 192 -6.44 2.04 5.96
CA ARG A 192 -6.93 3.32 5.44
C ARG A 192 -6.36 3.66 4.06
N ARG A 193 -5.15 3.20 3.76
CA ARG A 193 -4.56 3.29 2.41
C ARG A 193 -5.13 2.25 1.43
N ARG A 194 -6.06 1.41 1.87
CA ARG A 194 -6.73 0.37 1.07
C ARG A 194 -5.78 -0.69 0.49
N ARG A 195 -4.69 -0.99 1.18
CA ARG A 195 -3.77 -2.06 0.74
C ARG A 195 -4.54 -3.39 0.66
N GLU A 196 -4.32 -4.16 -0.40
CA GLU A 196 -4.95 -5.47 -0.67
C GLU A 196 -4.86 -6.45 0.51
N SER A 197 -3.77 -6.33 1.30
CA SER A 197 -3.63 -6.99 2.59
C SER A 197 -3.11 -6.03 3.65
N VAL A 198 -3.45 -6.28 4.92
CA VAL A 198 -3.05 -5.52 6.11
C VAL A 198 -2.33 -6.43 7.10
N GLY A 199 -1.45 -5.86 7.93
CA GLY A 199 -0.78 -6.63 9.00
C GLY A 199 -1.56 -6.51 10.30
N ASP A 200 -1.58 -5.31 10.83
CA ASP A 200 -2.31 -4.85 12.00
C ASP A 200 -3.42 -3.85 11.61
N LEU A 201 -4.27 -3.54 12.59
CA LEU A 201 -5.29 -2.51 12.52
C LEU A 201 -4.91 -1.32 13.39
N ASP A 202 -4.52 -0.22 12.76
CA ASP A 202 -4.30 1.04 13.46
C ASP A 202 -5.63 1.82 13.59
N ILE A 203 -5.95 2.27 14.80
CA ILE A 203 -7.17 3.03 15.10
C ILE A 203 -6.80 4.32 15.83
N VAL A 204 -7.25 5.45 15.29
CA VAL A 204 -7.12 6.77 15.91
C VAL A 204 -8.48 7.21 16.42
N VAL A 205 -8.56 7.55 17.70
CA VAL A 205 -9.78 8.01 18.38
C VAL A 205 -9.54 9.39 18.97
N THR A 206 -10.52 10.27 18.92
CA THR A 206 -10.49 11.53 19.66
C THR A 206 -11.39 11.47 20.88
N SER A 207 -10.85 11.78 22.06
CA SER A 207 -11.61 11.84 23.31
C SER A 207 -11.00 12.83 24.29
N GLY A 208 -11.84 13.44 25.12
CA GLY A 208 -11.42 14.20 26.30
C GLY A 208 -11.06 13.33 27.50
N ASP A 209 -11.44 12.04 27.47
CA ASP A 209 -11.13 11.02 28.48
C ASP A 209 -10.46 9.81 27.80
N PRO A 210 -9.12 9.84 27.64
CA PRO A 210 -8.39 8.76 26.98
C PRO A 210 -8.44 7.43 27.73
N ALA A 211 -8.35 7.47 29.07
CA ALA A 211 -8.34 6.27 29.91
C ALA A 211 -9.62 5.46 29.74
N LYS A 212 -10.79 6.12 29.69
CA LYS A 212 -12.07 5.45 29.46
C LYS A 212 -12.16 4.76 28.10
N VAL A 213 -11.64 5.40 27.05
CA VAL A 213 -11.61 4.80 25.69
C VAL A 213 -10.68 3.59 25.66
N SER A 214 -9.50 3.72 26.27
CA SER A 214 -8.52 2.64 26.33
C SER A 214 -9.03 1.44 27.12
N ALA A 215 -9.74 1.66 28.24
CA ALA A 215 -10.44 0.61 28.99
C ALA A 215 -11.51 -0.07 28.13
N ARG A 216 -12.38 0.72 27.48
CA ARG A 216 -13.42 0.19 26.60
C ARG A 216 -12.85 -0.66 25.48
N PHE A 217 -11.76 -0.23 24.86
CA PHE A 217 -11.08 -0.97 23.80
C PHE A 217 -10.56 -2.34 24.23
N VAL A 218 -9.95 -2.46 25.41
CA VAL A 218 -9.43 -3.74 25.90
C VAL A 218 -10.53 -4.70 26.38
N GLU A 219 -11.72 -4.18 26.68
CA GLU A 219 -12.93 -4.94 27.05
C GLU A 219 -13.77 -5.40 25.85
N TYR A 220 -13.36 -5.05 24.62
CA TYR A 220 -14.09 -5.47 23.42
C TYR A 220 -14.17 -7.00 23.34
N GLY A 221 -15.36 -7.56 23.07
CA GLY A 221 -15.63 -9.00 23.22
C GLY A 221 -14.75 -9.92 22.36
N GLU A 222 -14.24 -9.40 21.23
CA GLU A 222 -13.31 -10.11 20.34
C GLU A 222 -11.85 -10.04 20.79
N VAL A 223 -11.52 -9.35 21.89
CA VAL A 223 -10.15 -9.33 22.43
C VAL A 223 -9.82 -10.69 23.01
N ALA A 224 -8.79 -11.33 22.46
CA ALA A 224 -8.24 -12.59 22.97
C ALA A 224 -7.09 -12.35 23.96
N ARG A 225 -6.25 -11.34 23.69
CA ARG A 225 -5.10 -11.02 24.53
C ARG A 225 -4.78 -9.53 24.48
N VAL A 226 -4.57 -8.92 25.63
CA VAL A 226 -4.01 -7.56 25.74
C VAL A 226 -2.49 -7.65 25.68
N LEU A 227 -1.86 -6.92 24.76
CA LEU A 227 -0.40 -6.85 24.61
C LEU A 227 0.18 -5.70 25.43
N ALA A 228 -0.49 -4.55 25.39
CA ALA A 228 -0.14 -3.36 26.14
C ALA A 228 -1.42 -2.55 26.40
N SER A 229 -1.51 -1.89 27.56
CA SER A 229 -2.61 -1.01 27.88
C SER A 229 -2.07 0.21 28.62
N GLY A 230 -2.51 1.39 28.21
CA GLY A 230 -2.20 2.67 28.82
C GLY A 230 -3.21 3.73 28.37
N ASP A 231 -3.19 4.90 29.00
CA ASP A 231 -4.29 5.86 28.86
C ASP A 231 -4.52 6.33 27.41
N THR A 232 -3.45 6.52 26.64
CA THR A 232 -3.52 7.04 25.26
C THR A 232 -3.11 6.04 24.19
N ARG A 233 -2.65 4.85 24.61
CA ARG A 233 -2.19 3.79 23.71
C ARG A 233 -2.49 2.43 24.31
N SER A 234 -3.18 1.61 23.55
CA SER A 234 -3.39 0.19 23.86
C SER A 234 -3.19 -0.67 22.63
N SER A 235 -2.75 -1.90 22.83
CA SER A 235 -2.52 -2.89 21.77
C SER A 235 -3.12 -4.22 22.22
N VAL A 236 -3.94 -4.82 21.37
CA VAL A 236 -4.62 -6.10 21.64
C VAL A 236 -4.47 -7.05 20.45
N VAL A 237 -4.65 -8.33 20.70
CA VAL A 237 -4.83 -9.36 19.67
C VAL A 237 -6.29 -9.81 19.74
N LEU A 238 -6.97 -9.74 18.60
CA LEU A 238 -8.33 -10.23 18.45
C LEU A 238 -8.36 -11.76 18.36
N ARG A 239 -9.52 -12.38 18.60
CA ARG A 239 -9.74 -13.83 18.51
C ARG A 239 -9.39 -14.39 17.12
N CYS A 240 -9.55 -13.59 16.08
CA CYS A 240 -9.15 -13.95 14.71
C CYS A 240 -7.64 -13.89 14.45
N GLY A 241 -6.83 -13.46 15.42
CA GLY A 241 -5.38 -13.36 15.33
C GLY A 241 -4.83 -12.00 14.87
N ILE A 242 -5.70 -11.09 14.40
CA ILE A 242 -5.29 -9.73 13.99
C ILE A 242 -4.88 -8.92 15.23
N GLN A 243 -3.74 -8.23 15.17
CA GLN A 243 -3.38 -7.21 16.16
C GLN A 243 -4.11 -5.90 15.85
N ALA A 244 -4.69 -5.27 16.86
CA ALA A 244 -5.27 -3.93 16.78
C ALA A 244 -4.58 -2.98 17.75
N ASP A 245 -4.17 -1.82 17.24
CA ASP A 245 -3.47 -0.76 17.96
C ASP A 245 -4.37 0.48 18.04
N LEU A 246 -4.65 0.92 19.27
CA LEU A 246 -5.41 2.12 19.57
C LEU A 246 -4.49 3.30 19.88
N ARG A 247 -4.83 4.46 19.34
CA ARG A 247 -4.26 5.76 19.68
C ARG A 247 -5.36 6.75 20.01
N VAL A 248 -5.34 7.29 21.23
CA VAL A 248 -6.27 8.34 21.64
C VAL A 248 -5.55 9.69 21.61
N VAL A 249 -6.11 10.65 20.88
CA VAL A 249 -5.55 12.00 20.71
C VAL A 249 -6.59 13.07 21.02
N SER A 250 -6.14 14.29 21.29
CA SER A 250 -7.06 15.43 21.38
C SER A 250 -7.68 15.74 20.00
N PRO A 251 -8.90 16.29 19.91
CA PRO A 251 -9.49 16.72 18.63
C PRO A 251 -8.57 17.64 17.82
N ALA A 252 -7.82 18.52 18.49
CA ALA A 252 -6.90 19.45 17.84
C ALA A 252 -5.63 18.79 17.23
N ALA A 253 -5.41 17.50 17.48
CA ALA A 253 -4.30 16.71 16.94
C ALA A 253 -4.76 15.65 15.93
N LEU A 254 -6.06 15.53 15.66
CA LEU A 254 -6.63 14.45 14.83
C LEU A 254 -5.97 14.41 13.43
N GLY A 255 -5.90 15.54 12.74
CA GLY A 255 -5.29 15.63 11.42
C GLY A 255 -3.82 15.17 11.40
N ALA A 256 -3.02 15.61 12.36
CA ALA A 256 -1.62 15.20 12.47
C ALA A 256 -1.47 13.71 12.80
N ALA A 257 -2.29 13.21 13.71
CA ALA A 257 -2.33 11.79 14.05
C ALA A 257 -2.74 10.93 12.84
N LEU A 258 -3.74 11.37 12.06
CA LEU A 258 -4.14 10.67 10.84
C LEU A 258 -3.02 10.66 9.80
N VAL A 259 -2.33 11.78 9.54
CA VAL A 259 -1.16 11.77 8.64
C VAL A 259 -0.10 10.80 9.16
N TYR A 260 0.22 10.85 10.46
CA TYR A 260 1.25 10.03 11.08
C TYR A 260 0.93 8.53 11.03
N PHE A 261 -0.24 8.11 11.52
CA PHE A 261 -0.62 6.70 11.65
C PHE A 261 -1.16 6.12 10.34
N THR A 262 -1.68 6.93 9.41
CA THR A 262 -2.02 6.44 8.05
C THR A 262 -0.77 6.06 7.29
N GLY A 263 0.31 6.83 7.43
CA GLY A 263 1.54 6.61 6.67
C GLY A 263 1.31 6.77 5.16
N SER A 264 2.04 6.04 4.31
CA SER A 264 3.06 5.04 4.64
C SER A 264 4.29 5.63 5.36
N LYS A 265 5.16 4.76 5.88
CA LYS A 265 6.46 5.18 6.45
C LYS A 265 7.25 6.04 5.45
N ALA A 266 7.27 5.65 4.17
CA ALA A 266 7.98 6.38 3.12
C ALA A 266 7.38 7.77 2.90
N HIS A 267 6.05 7.86 2.80
CA HIS A 267 5.31 9.12 2.69
C HIS A 267 5.61 10.06 3.88
N ASN A 268 5.56 9.53 5.12
CA ASN A 268 5.85 10.31 6.32
C ASN A 268 7.30 10.81 6.40
N ILE A 269 8.26 10.05 5.87
CA ILE A 269 9.66 10.49 5.79
C ILE A 269 9.78 11.65 4.79
N ALA A 270 9.14 11.57 3.63
CA ALA A 270 9.14 12.63 2.64
C ALA A 270 8.50 13.93 3.19
N MET A 271 7.32 13.82 3.81
CA MET A 271 6.63 14.94 4.46
C MET A 271 7.52 15.62 5.52
N ARG A 272 8.18 14.82 6.39
CA ARG A 272 9.08 15.36 7.42
C ARG A 272 10.31 16.06 6.86
N ARG A 273 10.90 15.55 5.77
CA ARG A 273 12.03 16.21 5.10
C ARG A 273 11.63 17.58 4.54
N ILE A 274 10.43 17.70 3.96
CA ILE A 274 9.91 18.98 3.45
C ILE A 274 9.69 19.97 4.59
N ALA A 275 9.12 19.51 5.70
CA ALA A 275 8.92 20.34 6.90
C ALA A 275 10.27 20.85 7.46
N GLN A 276 11.24 19.94 7.62
CA GLN A 276 12.57 20.26 8.14
C GLN A 276 13.33 21.28 7.29
N ALA A 277 13.17 21.24 5.96
CA ALA A 277 13.74 22.22 5.05
C ALA A 277 13.16 23.65 5.23
N ARG A 278 12.09 23.79 6.03
CA ARG A 278 11.44 25.05 6.39
C ARG A 278 11.48 25.31 7.91
N ASP A 279 12.38 24.63 8.63
CA ASP A 279 12.51 24.71 10.09
C ASP A 279 11.23 24.28 10.86
N LEU A 280 10.37 23.48 10.23
CA LEU A 280 9.15 22.94 10.82
C LEU A 280 9.35 21.48 11.28
N LYS A 281 8.60 21.10 12.32
CA LYS A 281 8.54 19.72 12.83
C LYS A 281 7.14 19.15 12.72
N ILE A 282 7.00 18.00 12.05
CA ILE A 282 5.76 17.22 12.01
C ILE A 282 5.88 16.01 12.94
N ASN A 283 4.90 15.81 13.82
CA ASN A 283 4.73 14.61 14.64
C ASN A 283 3.24 14.24 14.74
N GLU A 284 2.90 13.24 15.56
CA GLU A 284 1.53 12.75 15.77
C GLU A 284 0.59 13.77 16.45
N TYR A 285 1.10 14.87 16.99
CA TYR A 285 0.35 15.88 17.72
C TYR A 285 0.12 17.19 16.95
N GLY A 286 0.86 17.42 15.87
CA GLY A 286 0.76 18.65 15.08
C GLY A 286 1.97 18.93 14.18
N VAL A 287 1.91 20.11 13.56
CA VAL A 287 3.06 20.77 12.93
C VAL A 287 3.51 21.91 13.82
N PHE A 288 4.81 22.01 14.06
CA PHE A 288 5.40 22.93 15.02
C PHE A 288 6.47 23.81 14.37
N ASP A 289 6.44 25.08 14.76
CA ASP A 289 7.45 26.10 14.53
C ASP A 289 8.07 26.43 15.90
N GLY A 290 9.26 25.91 16.16
CA GLY A 290 9.80 25.80 17.52
C GLY A 290 8.87 24.99 18.44
N GLU A 291 8.38 25.62 19.51
CA GLU A 291 7.41 25.02 20.44
C GLU A 291 5.96 25.32 20.07
N ARG A 292 5.71 26.26 19.15
CA ARG A 292 4.37 26.69 18.78
C ARG A 292 3.75 25.73 17.77
N ARG A 293 2.62 25.14 18.10
CA ARG A 293 1.81 24.35 17.14
C ARG A 293 1.11 25.29 16.16
N ILE A 294 1.34 25.09 14.87
CA ILE A 294 0.76 25.91 13.78
C ILE A 294 -0.32 25.16 12.97
N ALA A 295 -0.34 23.83 13.00
CA ALA A 295 -1.34 23.00 12.33
C ALA A 295 -1.51 21.64 13.01
N GLY A 296 -2.53 20.87 12.63
CA GLY A 296 -2.74 19.50 13.15
C GLY A 296 -4.18 19.09 13.42
N ALA A 297 -5.14 20.03 13.38
CA ALA A 297 -6.55 19.71 13.59
C ALA A 297 -7.13 18.89 12.42
N THR A 298 -6.77 19.24 11.19
CA THR A 298 -7.18 18.53 9.96
C THR A 298 -5.96 18.07 9.17
N GLU A 299 -6.09 17.02 8.37
CA GLU A 299 -4.99 16.55 7.53
C GLU A 299 -4.59 17.64 6.53
N GLU A 300 -5.56 18.33 5.93
CA GLU A 300 -5.39 19.46 5.01
C GLU A 300 -4.50 20.55 5.63
N SER A 301 -4.72 20.88 6.91
CA SER A 301 -3.88 21.87 7.61
C SER A 301 -2.41 21.45 7.70
N VAL A 302 -2.16 20.14 7.85
CA VAL A 302 -0.80 19.59 7.92
C VAL A 302 -0.12 19.71 6.55
N TYR A 303 -0.77 19.30 5.46
CA TYR A 303 -0.22 19.45 4.11
C TYR A 303 -0.01 20.93 3.73
N ALA A 304 -1.00 21.78 3.99
CA ALA A 304 -0.93 23.20 3.67
C ALA A 304 0.22 23.91 4.39
N SER A 305 0.50 23.55 5.65
CA SER A 305 1.61 24.14 6.43
C SER A 305 2.99 23.93 5.80
N ILE A 306 3.15 22.90 4.98
CA ILE A 306 4.38 22.61 4.24
C ILE A 306 4.24 22.84 2.73
N GLY A 307 3.21 23.58 2.31
CA GLY A 307 2.97 24.00 0.93
C GLY A 307 2.65 22.84 -0.01
N LEU A 308 1.88 21.85 0.46
CA LEU A 308 1.36 20.77 -0.37
C LEU A 308 -0.17 20.79 -0.35
N ALA A 309 -0.80 20.36 -1.45
CA ALA A 309 -2.19 19.96 -1.43
C ALA A 309 -2.40 18.70 -0.58
N TRP A 310 -3.61 18.51 -0.04
CA TRP A 310 -3.94 17.29 0.69
C TRP A 310 -3.88 16.06 -0.21
N VAL A 311 -3.16 15.02 0.25
CA VAL A 311 -3.00 13.77 -0.49
C VAL A 311 -3.98 12.72 0.04
N PRO A 312 -4.86 12.16 -0.81
CA PRO A 312 -5.72 11.04 -0.43
C PRO A 312 -4.92 9.85 0.14
N PRO A 313 -5.40 9.17 1.20
CA PRO A 313 -4.71 8.06 1.85
C PRO A 313 -4.20 6.97 0.90
N GLU A 314 -4.97 6.67 -0.14
CA GLU A 314 -4.69 5.63 -1.14
C GLU A 314 -3.41 5.90 -1.93
N LEU A 315 -3.00 7.17 -2.06
CA LEU A 315 -1.82 7.58 -2.84
C LEU A 315 -0.54 7.63 -2.00
N ARG A 316 -0.62 7.51 -0.67
CA ARG A 316 0.48 7.77 0.28
C ARG A 316 1.53 6.66 0.34
N GLU A 317 2.12 6.32 -0.80
CA GLU A 317 3.10 5.25 -0.96
C GLU A 317 4.49 5.76 -1.42
N ASN A 318 4.69 7.09 -1.49
CA ASN A 318 5.89 7.75 -1.98
C ASN A 318 6.28 7.29 -3.41
N ARG A 319 5.32 7.37 -4.32
CA ARG A 319 5.39 6.96 -5.73
C ARG A 319 5.08 8.14 -6.68
N GLY A 320 5.38 9.36 -6.26
CA GLY A 320 5.18 10.59 -7.04
C GLY A 320 4.05 11.50 -6.54
N GLU A 321 3.33 11.11 -5.48
CA GLU A 321 2.18 11.86 -4.93
C GLU A 321 2.60 13.18 -4.28
N ILE A 322 3.83 13.25 -3.76
CA ILE A 322 4.36 14.45 -3.12
C ILE A 322 4.65 15.53 -4.15
N GLU A 323 5.28 15.17 -5.26
CA GLU A 323 5.53 16.04 -6.40
C GLU A 323 4.21 16.48 -7.01
N ALA A 324 3.26 15.54 -7.16
CA ALA A 324 1.94 15.84 -7.68
C ALA A 324 1.17 16.84 -6.81
N ALA A 325 1.25 16.69 -5.49
CA ALA A 325 0.63 17.58 -4.52
C ALA A 325 1.26 18.98 -4.51
N ARG A 326 2.57 19.07 -4.76
CA ARG A 326 3.30 20.34 -4.83
C ARG A 326 2.94 21.13 -6.09
N GLU A 327 2.81 20.42 -7.21
CA GLU A 327 2.53 21.00 -8.53
C GLU A 327 1.03 21.18 -8.80
N GLY A 328 0.15 20.79 -7.86
CA GLY A 328 -1.30 20.90 -8.03
C GLY A 328 -1.87 19.94 -9.09
N ARG A 329 -1.19 18.83 -9.38
CA ARG A 329 -1.52 17.85 -10.43
C ARG A 329 -2.02 16.51 -9.87
N LEU A 330 -2.49 16.46 -8.63
CA LEU A 330 -3.12 15.26 -8.08
C LEU A 330 -4.38 14.93 -8.89
N PRO A 331 -4.58 13.66 -9.30
CA PRO A 331 -5.73 13.27 -10.11
C PRO A 331 -7.03 13.32 -9.29
N ALA A 332 -8.13 13.66 -9.97
CA ALA A 332 -9.47 13.43 -9.45
C ALA A 332 -9.80 11.93 -9.53
N LEU A 333 -9.53 11.23 -8.43
CA LEU A 333 -9.64 9.77 -8.35
C LEU A 333 -11.06 9.26 -8.62
N VAL A 334 -11.17 8.07 -9.20
CA VAL A 334 -12.44 7.38 -9.39
C VAL A 334 -13.16 7.15 -8.05
N GLU A 335 -14.49 7.13 -8.10
CA GLU A 335 -15.38 6.96 -6.95
C GLU A 335 -16.43 5.91 -7.29
N ARG A 336 -17.02 5.28 -6.26
CA ARG A 336 -18.03 4.23 -6.43
C ARG A 336 -19.22 4.69 -7.26
N LYS A 337 -19.68 5.93 -7.05
CA LYS A 337 -20.78 6.56 -7.82
C LYS A 337 -20.49 6.74 -9.31
N HIS A 338 -19.23 6.60 -9.74
CA HIS A 338 -18.86 6.73 -11.15
C HIS A 338 -19.06 5.44 -11.93
N LEU A 339 -19.11 4.28 -11.28
CA LEU A 339 -19.38 3.02 -11.96
C LEU A 339 -20.83 3.00 -12.43
N ARG A 340 -21.01 2.55 -13.68
CA ARG A 340 -22.30 2.47 -14.37
C ARG A 340 -22.71 1.03 -14.65
N GLY A 341 -21.78 0.08 -14.57
CA GLY A 341 -22.10 -1.33 -14.69
C GLY A 341 -20.94 -2.21 -14.28
N ASP A 342 -21.18 -3.51 -14.35
CA ASP A 342 -20.21 -4.56 -14.09
C ASP A 342 -20.01 -5.37 -15.39
N LEU A 343 -18.77 -5.66 -15.74
CA LEU A 343 -18.43 -6.28 -17.02
C LEU A 343 -17.95 -7.74 -16.87
N HIS A 344 -17.93 -8.30 -15.66
CA HIS A 344 -17.58 -9.70 -15.44
C HIS A 344 -18.43 -10.29 -14.31
N ALA A 345 -19.37 -11.18 -14.67
CA ALA A 345 -20.22 -11.88 -13.72
C ALA A 345 -20.73 -13.21 -14.29
N HIS A 346 -20.94 -14.16 -13.39
CA HIS A 346 -21.29 -15.56 -13.68
C HIS A 346 -22.69 -15.87 -13.19
N THR A 347 -23.32 -16.89 -13.77
CA THR A 347 -24.64 -17.35 -13.39
C THR A 347 -24.66 -18.85 -13.11
N ASN A 348 -25.80 -19.35 -12.65
CA ASN A 348 -26.04 -20.78 -12.50
C ASN A 348 -26.03 -21.57 -13.82
N ALA A 349 -25.76 -20.94 -14.96
CA ALA A 349 -25.48 -21.63 -16.20
C ALA A 349 -24.11 -22.35 -16.17
N THR A 350 -23.16 -21.84 -15.39
CA THR A 350 -21.84 -22.47 -15.19
C THR A 350 -21.58 -22.75 -13.70
N ASP A 351 -20.75 -21.94 -13.04
CA ASP A 351 -20.32 -22.13 -11.64
C ASP A 351 -20.84 -21.04 -10.68
N GLY A 352 -21.63 -20.09 -11.20
CA GLY A 352 -22.42 -19.18 -10.40
C GLY A 352 -23.61 -19.86 -9.70
N ARG A 353 -24.25 -19.14 -8.78
CA ARG A 353 -25.38 -19.66 -7.97
C ARG A 353 -26.73 -19.10 -8.35
N ASP A 354 -26.76 -17.86 -8.83
CA ASP A 354 -27.99 -17.13 -9.09
C ASP A 354 -28.36 -17.15 -10.58
N SER A 355 -29.65 -16.99 -10.89
CA SER A 355 -30.13 -16.92 -12.27
C SER A 355 -29.75 -15.58 -12.94
N LEU A 356 -29.80 -15.54 -14.28
CA LEU A 356 -29.66 -14.30 -15.07
C LEU A 356 -30.54 -13.16 -14.52
N ARG A 357 -31.80 -13.48 -14.21
CA ARG A 357 -32.77 -12.49 -13.72
C ARG A 357 -32.41 -11.99 -12.33
N ASP A 358 -32.01 -12.88 -11.41
CA ASP A 358 -31.64 -12.49 -10.05
C ASP A 358 -30.40 -11.59 -10.03
N MET A 359 -29.40 -11.93 -10.85
CA MET A 359 -28.20 -11.12 -11.05
C MET A 359 -28.54 -9.73 -11.60
N ALA A 360 -29.39 -9.65 -12.63
CA ALA A 360 -29.86 -8.38 -13.19
C ALA A 360 -30.59 -7.51 -12.14
N LEU A 361 -31.50 -8.10 -11.38
CA LEU A 361 -32.31 -7.37 -10.40
C LEU A 361 -31.45 -6.83 -9.24
N GLU A 362 -30.45 -7.59 -8.77
CA GLU A 362 -29.53 -7.12 -7.74
C GLU A 362 -28.57 -6.05 -8.27
N ALA A 363 -28.04 -6.19 -9.49
CA ALA A 363 -27.23 -5.16 -10.13
C ALA A 363 -28.01 -3.84 -10.26
N ARG A 364 -29.28 -3.90 -10.68
CA ARG A 364 -30.17 -2.74 -10.73
C ARG A 364 -30.39 -2.11 -9.35
N LYS A 365 -30.64 -2.93 -8.32
CA LYS A 365 -30.82 -2.46 -6.94
C LYS A 365 -29.58 -1.73 -6.41
N ARG A 366 -28.39 -2.08 -6.92
CA ARG A 366 -27.12 -1.42 -6.63
C ARG A 366 -26.87 -0.16 -7.46
N GLY A 367 -27.78 0.19 -8.36
CA GLY A 367 -27.71 1.39 -9.20
C GLY A 367 -26.85 1.23 -10.45
N LEU A 368 -26.62 -0.01 -10.91
CA LEU A 368 -25.96 -0.28 -12.18
C LEU A 368 -26.96 -0.19 -13.35
N ASP A 369 -26.55 0.44 -14.45
CA ASP A 369 -27.29 0.52 -15.70
C ASP A 369 -27.16 -0.74 -16.55
N TYR A 370 -26.05 -1.47 -16.39
CA TYR A 370 -25.76 -2.67 -17.16
C TYR A 370 -24.94 -3.69 -16.37
N LEU A 371 -25.09 -4.95 -16.76
CA LEU A 371 -24.34 -6.09 -16.24
C LEU A 371 -23.97 -6.99 -17.41
N ALA A 372 -22.69 -7.28 -17.63
CA ALA A 372 -22.29 -8.32 -18.55
C ALA A 372 -22.38 -9.69 -17.88
N ILE A 373 -22.97 -10.63 -18.59
CA ILE A 373 -22.96 -12.04 -18.21
C ILE A 373 -21.86 -12.70 -19.02
N THR A 374 -20.86 -13.23 -18.32
CA THR A 374 -19.61 -13.75 -18.88
C THR A 374 -19.31 -15.11 -18.27
N ASP A 375 -20.33 -15.98 -18.28
CA ASP A 375 -20.18 -17.38 -17.90
C ASP A 375 -18.99 -18.04 -18.63
N HIS A 376 -18.39 -19.06 -18.02
CA HIS A 376 -17.20 -19.71 -18.58
C HIS A 376 -17.52 -20.53 -19.84
N ALA A 377 -16.61 -20.52 -20.81
CA ALA A 377 -16.59 -21.48 -21.91
C ALA A 377 -16.24 -22.91 -21.44
N CYS A 378 -16.56 -23.92 -22.25
CA CYS A 378 -16.14 -25.31 -22.04
C CYS A 378 -14.61 -25.46 -22.16
N GLY A 379 -13.87 -25.37 -21.05
CA GLY A 379 -12.42 -25.57 -21.03
C GLY A 379 -11.90 -26.54 -19.96
N PRO A 380 -10.60 -26.90 -19.99
CA PRO A 380 -9.99 -27.85 -19.06
C PRO A 380 -10.08 -27.35 -17.60
N GLY A 381 -10.91 -28.00 -16.78
CA GLY A 381 -11.05 -27.69 -15.36
C GLY A 381 -12.30 -26.90 -14.98
N VAL A 382 -13.09 -26.44 -15.97
CA VAL A 382 -14.39 -25.80 -15.72
C VAL A 382 -15.50 -26.84 -15.82
N ALA A 383 -16.05 -27.25 -14.67
CA ALA A 383 -17.26 -28.07 -14.66
C ALA A 383 -18.44 -27.26 -15.20
N HIS A 384 -19.19 -27.83 -16.15
CA HIS A 384 -20.41 -27.22 -16.72
C HIS A 384 -20.21 -25.95 -17.58
N GLY A 385 -19.02 -25.71 -18.15
CA GLY A 385 -18.79 -24.62 -19.11
C GLY A 385 -19.77 -24.62 -20.29
N LEU A 386 -19.96 -23.45 -20.92
CA LEU A 386 -20.84 -23.29 -22.07
C LEU A 386 -20.13 -23.70 -23.36
N ASP A 387 -20.69 -24.68 -24.07
CA ASP A 387 -20.37 -24.90 -25.48
C ASP A 387 -21.09 -23.87 -26.37
N ALA A 388 -20.81 -23.89 -27.68
CA ALA A 388 -21.40 -22.95 -28.63
C ALA A 388 -22.95 -23.00 -28.68
N GLU A 389 -23.55 -24.17 -28.46
CA GLU A 389 -25.01 -24.35 -28.51
C GLU A 389 -25.69 -23.81 -27.25
N ARG A 390 -25.09 -24.08 -26.07
CA ARG A 390 -25.53 -23.54 -24.78
C ARG A 390 -25.36 -22.02 -24.72
N LEU A 391 -24.24 -21.50 -25.20
CA LEU A 391 -24.01 -20.06 -25.29
C LEU A 391 -25.03 -19.39 -26.22
N ALA A 392 -25.31 -19.98 -27.38
CA ALA A 392 -26.35 -19.49 -28.28
C ALA A 392 -27.73 -19.40 -27.59
N ARG A 393 -28.11 -20.40 -26.79
CA ARG A 393 -29.34 -20.35 -26.00
C ARG A 393 -29.33 -19.26 -24.93
N GLN A 394 -28.21 -19.06 -24.26
CA GLN A 394 -28.08 -18.01 -23.24
C GLN A 394 -28.18 -16.61 -23.87
N ILE A 395 -27.58 -16.41 -25.04
CA ILE A 395 -27.73 -15.17 -25.83
C ILE A 395 -29.22 -14.89 -26.10
N ASP A 396 -29.96 -15.88 -26.60
CA ASP A 396 -31.39 -15.73 -26.90
C ASP A 396 -32.24 -15.51 -25.63
N GLU A 397 -31.81 -16.04 -24.50
CA GLU A 397 -32.44 -15.79 -23.20
C GLU A 397 -32.17 -14.37 -22.68
N ILE A 398 -30.94 -13.87 -22.81
CA ILE A 398 -30.58 -12.50 -22.46
C ILE A 398 -31.38 -11.51 -23.31
N ASP A 399 -31.53 -11.76 -24.61
CA ASP A 399 -32.32 -10.90 -25.50
C ASP A 399 -33.80 -10.85 -25.05
N ARG A 400 -34.42 -12.00 -24.76
CA ARG A 400 -35.79 -12.08 -24.22
C ARG A 400 -35.93 -11.41 -22.85
N LEU A 401 -34.94 -11.55 -21.97
CA LEU A 401 -34.96 -10.89 -20.66
C LEU A 401 -34.87 -9.37 -20.82
N ASN A 402 -33.99 -8.87 -21.67
CA ASN A 402 -33.83 -7.44 -21.94
C ASN A 402 -35.10 -6.78 -22.50
N GLU A 403 -35.99 -7.50 -23.17
CA GLU A 403 -37.31 -6.99 -23.58
C GLU A 403 -38.24 -6.71 -22.38
N THR A 404 -38.00 -7.36 -21.24
CA THR A 404 -38.87 -7.28 -20.04
C THR A 404 -38.22 -6.58 -18.84
N LEU A 405 -36.89 -6.42 -18.86
CA LEU A 405 -36.15 -5.73 -17.80
C LEU A 405 -36.26 -4.22 -17.99
N ASP A 406 -36.57 -3.52 -16.90
CA ASP A 406 -36.56 -2.06 -16.84
C ASP A 406 -35.49 -1.55 -15.87
N GLY A 407 -34.79 -0.50 -16.27
CA GLY A 407 -33.72 0.14 -15.51
C GLY A 407 -32.38 -0.60 -15.49
N ILE A 408 -32.21 -1.70 -16.23
CA ILE A 408 -30.93 -2.38 -16.42
C ILE A 408 -30.88 -3.13 -17.75
N VAL A 409 -29.68 -3.20 -18.37
CA VAL A 409 -29.42 -3.98 -19.58
C VAL A 409 -28.40 -5.09 -19.29
N LEU A 410 -28.74 -6.32 -19.65
CA LEU A 410 -27.78 -7.42 -19.69
C LEU A 410 -26.97 -7.38 -20.99
N LEU A 411 -25.65 -7.40 -20.88
CA LEU A 411 -24.73 -7.53 -22.01
C LEU A 411 -24.38 -9.02 -22.21
N LYS A 412 -24.35 -9.44 -23.48
CA LYS A 412 -24.02 -10.80 -23.89
C LYS A 412 -22.51 -10.97 -23.93
N GLY A 413 -21.94 -11.69 -22.98
CA GLY A 413 -20.51 -11.96 -22.93
C GLY A 413 -20.20 -13.43 -22.71
N ILE A 414 -18.90 -13.71 -22.64
CA ILE A 414 -18.35 -15.01 -22.26
C ILE A 414 -16.95 -14.76 -21.70
N GLU A 415 -16.55 -15.54 -20.69
CA GLU A 415 -15.14 -15.70 -20.34
C GLU A 415 -14.59 -16.95 -21.04
N VAL A 416 -13.67 -16.76 -21.98
CA VAL A 416 -12.98 -17.82 -22.71
C VAL A 416 -11.61 -18.09 -22.13
N ASP A 417 -11.27 -19.37 -22.05
CA ASP A 417 -9.93 -19.79 -21.71
C ASP A 417 -8.96 -19.42 -22.84
N ILE A 418 -7.83 -18.83 -22.45
CA ILE A 418 -6.65 -18.68 -23.28
C ILE A 418 -5.89 -20.00 -23.17
N LEU A 419 -5.90 -20.82 -24.22
CA LEU A 419 -5.22 -22.12 -24.25
C LEU A 419 -3.69 -21.95 -24.22
N GLU A 420 -2.94 -23.02 -23.95
CA GLU A 420 -1.47 -22.97 -23.84
C GLU A 420 -0.81 -22.37 -25.09
N ASP A 421 -1.37 -22.62 -26.27
CA ASP A 421 -0.87 -22.10 -27.54
C ASP A 421 -1.35 -20.67 -27.88
N GLY A 422 -2.18 -20.06 -27.05
CA GLY A 422 -2.74 -18.72 -27.22
C GLY A 422 -4.03 -18.66 -28.06
N SER A 423 -4.60 -19.79 -28.46
CA SER A 423 -5.94 -19.82 -29.07
C SER A 423 -7.06 -19.68 -28.03
N LEU A 424 -8.28 -19.34 -28.48
CA LEU A 424 -9.48 -19.22 -27.64
C LEU A 424 -10.37 -20.47 -27.79
N ASP A 425 -11.04 -20.86 -26.71
CA ASP A 425 -11.76 -22.13 -26.61
C ASP A 425 -13.20 -22.13 -27.21
N LEU A 426 -13.50 -21.22 -28.15
CA LEU A 426 -14.80 -21.13 -28.83
C LEU A 426 -14.67 -20.66 -30.28
N PRO A 427 -15.56 -21.11 -31.19
CA PRO A 427 -15.51 -20.73 -32.60
C PRO A 427 -16.02 -19.31 -32.87
N ASP A 428 -15.40 -18.63 -33.84
CA ASP A 428 -15.73 -17.26 -34.27
C ASP A 428 -17.23 -17.02 -34.51
N GLY A 429 -17.94 -17.99 -35.07
CA GLY A 429 -19.36 -17.84 -35.41
C GLY A 429 -20.25 -17.56 -34.20
N VAL A 430 -19.94 -18.12 -33.02
CA VAL A 430 -20.69 -17.82 -31.79
C VAL A 430 -20.15 -16.55 -31.12
N LEU A 431 -18.83 -16.33 -31.15
CA LEU A 431 -18.18 -15.14 -30.57
C LEU A 431 -18.66 -13.84 -31.24
N ALA A 432 -18.91 -13.86 -32.55
CA ALA A 432 -19.41 -12.72 -33.31
C ALA A 432 -20.81 -12.21 -32.89
N ARG A 433 -21.57 -13.01 -32.10
CA ARG A 433 -22.91 -12.64 -31.60
C ARG A 433 -22.86 -11.88 -30.26
N LEU A 434 -21.69 -11.79 -29.63
CA LEU A 434 -21.51 -11.23 -28.29
C LEU A 434 -21.27 -9.72 -28.31
N ASP A 435 -21.64 -9.06 -27.23
CA ASP A 435 -21.28 -7.65 -26.97
C ASP A 435 -19.79 -7.52 -26.55
N LEU A 436 -19.23 -8.53 -25.89
CA LEU A 436 -17.84 -8.58 -25.43
C LEU A 436 -17.33 -10.02 -25.25
N VAL A 437 -16.01 -10.20 -25.37
CA VAL A 437 -15.32 -11.47 -25.05
C VAL A 437 -14.20 -11.18 -24.06
N ILE A 438 -14.21 -11.90 -22.95
CA ILE A 438 -13.17 -11.82 -21.92
C ILE A 438 -12.25 -13.02 -22.09
N GLY A 439 -10.94 -12.79 -22.21
CA GLY A 439 -9.96 -13.87 -22.22
C GLY A 439 -9.24 -13.98 -20.89
N ALA A 440 -9.08 -15.20 -20.38
CA ALA A 440 -8.46 -15.46 -19.09
C ALA A 440 -7.47 -16.63 -19.13
N VAL A 441 -6.47 -16.58 -18.24
CA VAL A 441 -5.54 -17.70 -18.01
C VAL A 441 -5.98 -18.47 -16.77
N HIS A 442 -6.45 -19.71 -16.96
CA HIS A 442 -6.89 -20.59 -15.86
C HIS A 442 -5.92 -21.75 -15.55
N GLY A 443 -4.87 -21.92 -16.35
CA GLY A 443 -3.87 -22.98 -16.16
C GLY A 443 -2.53 -22.68 -16.80
N HIS A 444 -1.56 -23.57 -16.57
CA HIS A 444 -0.15 -23.42 -17.00
C HIS A 444 0.49 -22.12 -16.48
N PHE A 445 0.32 -21.82 -15.18
CA PHE A 445 0.84 -20.61 -14.54
C PHE A 445 2.37 -20.61 -14.37
N ASP A 446 3.02 -21.76 -14.54
CA ASP A 446 4.45 -22.02 -14.36
C ASP A 446 5.26 -21.91 -15.66
N LEU A 447 4.64 -21.49 -16.76
CA LEU A 447 5.34 -21.19 -18.01
C LEU A 447 6.38 -20.08 -17.80
N SER A 448 7.45 -20.14 -18.59
CA SER A 448 8.46 -19.06 -18.59
C SER A 448 7.84 -17.71 -18.97
N ARG A 449 8.41 -16.61 -18.46
CA ARG A 449 7.97 -15.24 -18.80
C ARG A 449 7.70 -15.02 -20.29
N ALA A 450 8.62 -15.47 -21.14
CA ALA A 450 8.50 -15.31 -22.58
C ALA A 450 7.30 -16.10 -23.12
N ALA A 451 7.20 -17.39 -22.78
CA ALA A 451 6.11 -18.25 -23.24
C ALA A 451 4.74 -17.75 -22.78
N GLN A 452 4.59 -17.38 -21.50
CA GLN A 452 3.35 -16.88 -20.94
C GLN A 452 2.93 -15.54 -21.58
N THR A 453 3.90 -14.67 -21.84
CA THR A 453 3.64 -13.41 -22.54
C THR A 453 3.17 -13.66 -23.97
N GLU A 454 3.88 -14.44 -24.77
CA GLU A 454 3.49 -14.71 -26.16
C GLU A 454 2.12 -15.39 -26.28
N ARG A 455 1.81 -16.32 -25.35
CA ARG A 455 0.49 -16.95 -25.23
C ARG A 455 -0.63 -15.91 -25.10
N VAL A 456 -0.48 -14.97 -24.17
CA VAL A 456 -1.48 -13.91 -23.94
C VAL A 456 -1.56 -12.93 -25.11
N LEU A 457 -0.42 -12.51 -25.67
CA LEU A 457 -0.40 -11.59 -26.82
C LEU A 457 -1.11 -12.20 -28.04
N ARG A 458 -0.87 -13.49 -28.32
CA ARG A 458 -1.54 -14.21 -29.41
C ARG A 458 -3.05 -14.28 -29.21
N ALA A 459 -3.51 -14.49 -27.97
CA ALA A 459 -4.93 -14.49 -27.67
C ALA A 459 -5.56 -13.11 -27.90
N MET A 460 -4.86 -12.04 -27.50
CA MET A 460 -5.33 -10.66 -27.70
C MET A 460 -5.42 -10.26 -29.18
N ASP A 461 -4.62 -10.87 -30.06
CA ASP A 461 -4.70 -10.65 -31.51
C ASP A 461 -5.97 -11.22 -32.14
N HIS A 462 -6.72 -12.05 -31.42
CA HIS A 462 -7.97 -12.61 -31.91
C HIS A 462 -8.99 -11.50 -32.29
N PRO A 463 -9.74 -11.62 -33.40
CA PRO A 463 -10.69 -10.59 -33.85
C PRO A 463 -11.81 -10.27 -32.85
N TYR A 464 -12.15 -11.23 -31.99
CA TYR A 464 -13.16 -11.16 -30.95
C TYR A 464 -12.50 -11.27 -29.56
N PHE A 465 -11.76 -10.24 -29.15
CA PHE A 465 -11.11 -10.18 -27.83
C PHE A 465 -11.25 -8.78 -27.25
N SER A 466 -12.03 -8.62 -26.18
CA SER A 466 -12.35 -7.32 -25.59
C SER A 466 -11.49 -6.97 -24.38
N ILE A 467 -11.44 -7.89 -23.41
CA ILE A 467 -10.85 -7.64 -22.09
C ILE A 467 -9.97 -8.82 -21.70
N LEU A 468 -8.76 -8.55 -21.22
CA LEU A 468 -7.94 -9.57 -20.55
C LEU A 468 -8.30 -9.59 -19.07
N ALA A 469 -8.96 -10.67 -18.63
CA ALA A 469 -9.36 -10.90 -17.24
C ALA A 469 -8.16 -11.27 -16.35
N HIS A 470 -8.22 -10.82 -15.09
CA HIS A 470 -7.27 -11.04 -14.00
C HIS A 470 -5.85 -11.42 -14.51
N PRO A 471 -5.14 -10.47 -15.17
CA PRO A 471 -4.06 -10.78 -16.13
C PRO A 471 -2.88 -11.59 -15.58
N SER A 472 -2.63 -11.52 -14.27
CA SER A 472 -1.54 -12.24 -13.61
C SER A 472 -1.96 -13.61 -13.08
N GLY A 473 -3.26 -13.88 -12.98
CA GLY A 473 -3.81 -15.12 -12.43
C GLY A 473 -3.55 -15.30 -10.92
N ARG A 474 -3.14 -14.25 -10.20
CA ARG A 474 -2.80 -14.34 -8.77
C ARG A 474 -4.01 -14.63 -7.87
N LEU A 475 -3.75 -15.29 -6.75
CA LEU A 475 -4.67 -15.46 -5.63
C LEU A 475 -3.93 -15.08 -4.33
N LEU A 476 -4.28 -13.96 -3.74
CA LEU A 476 -3.65 -13.39 -2.55
C LEU A 476 -3.62 -14.37 -1.38
N GLY A 477 -2.42 -14.82 -1.02
CA GLY A 477 -2.20 -15.77 0.07
C GLY A 477 -2.25 -17.25 -0.34
N GLU A 478 -2.57 -17.55 -1.59
CA GLU A 478 -2.72 -18.92 -2.11
C GLU A 478 -1.84 -19.20 -3.33
N ARG A 479 -1.84 -18.31 -4.32
CA ARG A 479 -1.10 -18.46 -5.58
C ARG A 479 -0.44 -17.13 -5.97
N ASP A 480 0.86 -17.16 -6.17
CA ASP A 480 1.60 -16.01 -6.69
C ASP A 480 1.17 -15.69 -8.14
N ALA A 481 1.41 -14.46 -8.58
CA ALA A 481 1.24 -14.08 -9.98
C ALA A 481 2.11 -14.96 -10.89
N CYS A 482 1.58 -15.36 -12.05
CA CYS A 482 2.40 -16.00 -13.08
C CYS A 482 3.50 -15.03 -13.56
N ASP A 483 4.61 -15.58 -14.04
CA ASP A 483 5.68 -14.77 -14.61
C ASP A 483 5.25 -14.30 -16.01
N ILE A 484 4.79 -13.05 -16.11
CA ILE A 484 4.29 -12.45 -17.36
C ILE A 484 4.78 -11.01 -17.50
N ASP A 485 5.12 -10.61 -18.72
CA ASP A 485 5.53 -9.24 -19.02
C ASP A 485 4.31 -8.31 -19.20
N LEU A 486 3.77 -7.82 -18.09
CA LEU A 486 2.60 -6.93 -18.11
C LEU A 486 2.85 -5.61 -18.84
N ALA A 487 4.10 -5.12 -18.93
CA ALA A 487 4.40 -3.92 -19.71
C ALA A 487 4.18 -4.17 -21.21
N ARG A 488 4.65 -5.33 -21.72
CA ARG A 488 4.39 -5.74 -23.10
C ARG A 488 2.89 -5.97 -23.36
N VAL A 489 2.19 -6.61 -22.42
CA VAL A 489 0.74 -6.83 -22.51
C VAL A 489 -0.03 -5.52 -22.59
N ILE A 490 0.32 -4.52 -21.76
CA ILE A 490 -0.30 -3.19 -21.79
C ILE A 490 -0.08 -2.49 -23.14
N GLU A 491 1.15 -2.50 -23.66
CA GLU A 491 1.43 -1.88 -24.97
C GLU A 491 0.67 -2.59 -26.10
N HIS A 492 0.56 -3.91 -26.03
CA HIS A 492 -0.22 -4.68 -27.00
C HIS A 492 -1.72 -4.41 -26.90
N ALA A 493 -2.26 -4.30 -25.68
CA ALA A 493 -3.65 -3.91 -25.45
C ALA A 493 -3.95 -2.54 -26.07
N ARG A 494 -3.03 -1.58 -25.91
CA ARG A 494 -3.11 -0.25 -26.54
C ARG A 494 -3.13 -0.34 -28.06
N ALA A 495 -2.22 -1.12 -28.65
CA ALA A 495 -2.13 -1.28 -30.10
C ALA A 495 -3.38 -1.95 -30.70
N ARG A 496 -3.92 -2.95 -30.02
CA ARG A 496 -5.10 -3.72 -30.45
C ARG A 496 -6.43 -3.01 -30.15
N GLY A 497 -6.42 -2.09 -29.18
CA GLY A 497 -7.62 -1.43 -28.67
C GLY A 497 -8.38 -2.24 -27.61
N CYS A 498 -7.77 -3.30 -27.07
CA CYS A 498 -8.33 -4.09 -25.97
C CYS A 498 -8.21 -3.37 -24.63
N HIS A 499 -8.88 -3.91 -23.62
CA HIS A 499 -8.91 -3.38 -22.26
C HIS A 499 -8.33 -4.40 -21.27
N LEU A 500 -7.97 -3.93 -20.08
CA LEU A 500 -7.46 -4.79 -19.00
C LEU A 500 -8.42 -4.80 -17.83
N GLU A 501 -8.47 -5.93 -17.16
CA GLU A 501 -9.32 -6.12 -15.99
C GLU A 501 -8.64 -5.71 -14.68
N LEU A 502 -9.41 -5.06 -13.81
CA LEU A 502 -9.20 -4.97 -12.38
C LEU A 502 -10.34 -5.72 -11.68
N ASN A 503 -10.11 -7.02 -11.52
CA ASN A 503 -10.99 -7.95 -10.87
C ASN A 503 -11.06 -7.63 -9.38
N ALA A 504 -12.23 -7.20 -8.91
CA ALA A 504 -12.43 -6.75 -7.54
C ALA A 504 -12.64 -7.88 -6.53
N GLN A 505 -12.64 -9.13 -6.98
CA GLN A 505 -12.79 -10.29 -6.10
C GLN A 505 -11.70 -10.21 -5.00
N PRO A 506 -12.05 -10.33 -3.71
CA PRO A 506 -11.14 -9.95 -2.63
C PRO A 506 -9.85 -10.77 -2.52
N GLN A 507 -9.86 -12.00 -3.02
CA GLN A 507 -8.71 -12.89 -3.11
C GLN A 507 -7.88 -12.63 -4.38
N ARG A 508 -8.41 -11.97 -5.41
CA ARG A 508 -7.66 -11.61 -6.64
C ARG A 508 -7.06 -10.21 -6.55
N LEU A 509 -7.92 -9.18 -6.53
CA LEU A 509 -7.57 -7.77 -6.73
C LEU A 509 -6.61 -7.54 -7.90
N ASP A 510 -6.82 -8.25 -9.01
CA ASP A 510 -5.92 -8.28 -10.16
C ASP A 510 -6.58 -7.57 -11.34
N LEU A 511 -6.09 -6.44 -11.82
CA LEU A 511 -4.73 -5.93 -11.83
C LEU A 511 -4.19 -5.28 -10.53
N ALA A 512 -2.91 -5.50 -10.22
CA ALA A 512 -2.26 -4.79 -9.11
C ALA A 512 -2.21 -3.26 -9.35
N ASP A 513 -2.30 -2.46 -8.28
CA ASP A 513 -2.39 -0.99 -8.33
C ASP A 513 -1.34 -0.31 -9.23
N VAL A 514 -0.09 -0.77 -9.18
CA VAL A 514 1.01 -0.28 -10.02
C VAL A 514 0.76 -0.50 -11.51
N TRP A 515 0.14 -1.61 -11.88
CA TRP A 515 -0.14 -1.96 -13.25
C TRP A 515 -1.42 -1.31 -13.74
N CYS A 516 -2.41 -1.06 -12.87
CA CYS A 516 -3.53 -0.17 -13.19
C CYS A 516 -3.00 1.22 -13.59
N ARG A 517 -2.06 1.77 -12.83
CA ARG A 517 -1.44 3.05 -13.14
C ARG A 517 -0.72 3.03 -14.49
N HIS A 518 0.07 1.99 -14.75
CA HIS A 518 0.78 1.82 -16.02
C HIS A 518 -0.19 1.73 -17.20
N ALA A 519 -1.26 0.94 -17.09
CA ALA A 519 -2.30 0.85 -18.11
C ALA A 519 -2.92 2.22 -18.40
N ALA A 520 -3.26 2.97 -17.35
CA ALA A 520 -3.83 4.30 -17.44
C ALA A 520 -2.88 5.33 -18.06
N GLU A 521 -1.57 5.25 -17.78
CA GLU A 521 -0.51 6.07 -18.38
C GLU A 521 -0.30 5.73 -19.87
N ALA A 522 -0.47 4.46 -20.26
CA ALA A 522 -0.44 4.01 -21.65
C ALA A 522 -1.74 4.29 -22.43
N GLY A 523 -2.77 4.83 -21.78
CA GLY A 523 -4.07 5.09 -22.40
C GLY A 523 -4.97 3.86 -22.58
N VAL A 524 -4.62 2.74 -21.95
CA VAL A 524 -5.46 1.54 -21.90
C VAL A 524 -6.50 1.70 -20.79
N LEU A 525 -7.77 1.49 -21.14
CA LEU A 525 -8.85 1.55 -20.16
C LEU A 525 -8.85 0.30 -19.28
N VAL A 526 -9.13 0.50 -17.99
CA VAL A 526 -9.26 -0.57 -17.01
C VAL A 526 -10.75 -0.83 -16.74
N SER A 527 -11.19 -2.08 -16.84
CA SER A 527 -12.52 -2.52 -16.39
C SER A 527 -12.45 -2.87 -14.91
N ILE A 528 -13.34 -2.31 -14.08
CA ILE A 528 -13.46 -2.72 -12.67
C ILE A 528 -14.70 -3.59 -12.51
N ASP A 529 -14.53 -4.88 -12.30
CA ASP A 529 -15.60 -5.87 -12.24
C ASP A 529 -15.60 -6.60 -10.90
N SER A 530 -16.68 -7.31 -10.60
CA SER A 530 -16.79 -8.06 -9.34
C SER A 530 -16.38 -9.52 -9.42
N ASP A 531 -16.34 -10.08 -10.64
CA ASP A 531 -16.20 -11.53 -10.87
C ASP A 531 -17.24 -12.30 -10.03
N ALA A 532 -18.47 -11.79 -10.05
CA ALA A 532 -19.53 -12.24 -9.15
C ALA A 532 -20.08 -13.60 -9.55
N HIS A 533 -19.97 -14.57 -8.65
CA HIS A 533 -20.57 -15.90 -8.78
C HIS A 533 -21.90 -16.04 -8.02
N ARG A 534 -22.32 -14.97 -7.35
CA ARG A 534 -23.62 -14.80 -6.70
C ARG A 534 -23.91 -13.32 -6.57
N ARG A 535 -25.19 -12.98 -6.43
CA ARG A 535 -25.67 -11.59 -6.40
C ARG A 535 -25.05 -10.75 -5.29
N GLU A 536 -24.69 -11.35 -4.14
CA GLU A 536 -24.04 -10.62 -3.05
C GLU A 536 -22.61 -10.15 -3.41
N ASP A 537 -21.93 -10.89 -4.28
CA ASP A 537 -20.53 -10.64 -4.69
C ASP A 537 -20.41 -9.42 -5.60
N LEU A 538 -21.50 -8.93 -6.20
CA LEU A 538 -21.56 -7.59 -6.84
C LEU A 538 -21.14 -6.46 -5.89
N GLY A 539 -21.10 -6.71 -4.57
CA GLY A 539 -20.54 -5.79 -3.58
C GLY A 539 -19.03 -5.59 -3.66
N HIS A 540 -18.30 -6.48 -4.33
CA HIS A 540 -16.85 -6.41 -4.46
C HIS A 540 -16.37 -5.19 -5.24
N LEU A 541 -17.17 -4.64 -6.16
CA LEU A 541 -16.87 -3.42 -6.93
C LEU A 541 -16.32 -2.27 -6.07
N GLY A 542 -16.80 -2.16 -4.82
CA GLY A 542 -16.32 -1.14 -3.89
C GLY A 542 -14.82 -1.27 -3.55
N ILE A 543 -14.30 -2.49 -3.48
CA ILE A 543 -12.88 -2.79 -3.23
C ILE A 543 -12.05 -2.60 -4.52
N GLY A 544 -12.62 -2.93 -5.69
CA GLY A 544 -12.00 -2.64 -6.99
C GLY A 544 -11.80 -1.14 -7.21
N VAL A 545 -12.77 -0.31 -6.84
CA VAL A 545 -12.61 1.15 -6.83
C VAL A 545 -11.49 1.59 -5.88
N ASP A 546 -11.41 1.01 -4.68
CA ASP A 546 -10.34 1.31 -3.73
C ASP A 546 -8.94 0.98 -4.30
N GLN A 547 -8.80 -0.14 -5.02
CA GLN A 547 -7.57 -0.53 -5.72
C GLN A 547 -7.26 0.39 -6.92
N ALA A 548 -8.27 0.75 -7.73
CA ALA A 548 -8.11 1.69 -8.83
C ALA A 548 -7.64 3.08 -8.36
N ARG A 549 -8.16 3.54 -7.22
CA ARG A 549 -7.73 4.79 -6.57
C ARG A 549 -6.25 4.72 -6.17
N ARG A 550 -5.77 3.60 -5.63
CA ARG A 550 -4.34 3.38 -5.37
C ARG A 550 -3.49 3.39 -6.64
N GLY A 551 -4.07 2.95 -7.76
CA GLY A 551 -3.49 3.04 -9.10
C GLY A 551 -3.61 4.43 -9.74
N TRP A 552 -4.09 5.45 -9.03
CA TRP A 552 -4.26 6.83 -9.53
C TRP A 552 -5.32 6.99 -10.63
N LEU A 553 -6.19 6.00 -10.81
CA LEU A 553 -7.17 6.03 -11.88
C LEU A 553 -8.21 7.13 -11.64
N THR A 554 -8.47 7.90 -12.69
CA THR A 554 -9.58 8.83 -12.80
C THR A 554 -10.78 8.16 -13.44
N LYS A 555 -11.96 8.80 -13.37
CA LYS A 555 -13.15 8.35 -14.10
C LYS A 555 -12.88 8.14 -15.61
N ALA A 556 -12.05 8.96 -16.24
CA ALA A 556 -11.78 8.84 -17.67
C ALA A 556 -11.03 7.55 -18.04
N GLN A 557 -10.28 6.95 -17.10
CA GLN A 557 -9.43 5.78 -17.34
C GLN A 557 -10.12 4.45 -17.00
N VAL A 558 -11.35 4.48 -16.47
CA VAL A 558 -12.12 3.29 -16.13
C VAL A 558 -13.23 3.07 -17.15
N LEU A 559 -13.22 1.88 -17.78
CA LEU A 559 -14.10 1.49 -18.89
C LEU A 559 -15.58 1.55 -18.50
N ASN A 560 -15.95 0.90 -17.41
CA ASN A 560 -17.33 0.76 -16.93
C ASN A 560 -17.83 1.96 -16.11
N THR A 561 -17.17 3.12 -16.23
CA THR A 561 -17.76 4.43 -15.86
C THR A 561 -18.55 5.07 -16.99
N ARG A 562 -18.47 4.49 -18.19
CA ARG A 562 -19.16 4.94 -19.39
C ARG A 562 -20.63 4.59 -19.30
N THR A 563 -21.49 5.48 -19.79
CA THR A 563 -22.90 5.13 -20.02
C THR A 563 -22.97 4.03 -21.09
N LEU A 564 -24.08 3.30 -21.16
CA LEU A 564 -24.23 2.24 -22.17
C LEU A 564 -23.98 2.74 -23.60
N ALA A 565 -24.47 3.95 -23.93
CA ALA A 565 -24.26 4.59 -25.23
C ALA A 565 -22.77 4.90 -25.54
N GLN A 566 -21.97 5.15 -24.50
CA GLN A 566 -20.53 5.37 -24.63
C GLN A 566 -19.72 4.06 -24.61
N LEU A 567 -20.19 3.05 -23.88
CA LEU A 567 -19.53 1.76 -23.73
C LEU A 567 -19.64 0.91 -25.01
N ARG A 568 -20.84 0.83 -25.62
CA ARG A 568 -21.07 0.00 -26.80
C ARG A 568 -20.07 0.26 -27.95
N PRO A 569 -19.78 1.52 -28.33
CA PRO A 569 -18.76 1.78 -29.35
C PRO A 569 -17.33 1.40 -28.94
N LEU A 570 -17.00 1.38 -27.65
CA LEU A 570 -15.69 0.93 -27.14
C LEU A 570 -15.56 -0.58 -27.35
N LEU A 571 -16.57 -1.35 -26.93
CA LEU A 571 -16.60 -2.81 -27.07
C LEU A 571 -16.70 -3.24 -28.55
N ALA A 572 -17.53 -2.58 -29.35
CA ALA A 572 -17.70 -2.92 -30.76
C ALA A 572 -16.38 -2.87 -31.56
N ARG A 573 -15.45 -1.97 -31.21
CA ARG A 573 -14.11 -1.89 -31.84
C ARG A 573 -13.24 -3.12 -31.57
N THR A 574 -13.51 -3.86 -30.50
CA THR A 574 -12.78 -5.07 -30.15
C THR A 574 -13.42 -6.33 -30.73
N MET A 575 -14.62 -6.23 -31.33
CA MET A 575 -15.48 -7.34 -31.74
C MET A 575 -15.66 -7.42 -33.26
N GLY A 576 -14.55 -7.46 -34.02
CA GLY A 576 -14.56 -7.85 -35.44
C GLY A 576 -15.30 -6.93 -36.42
N GLY A 577 -15.62 -5.68 -36.07
CA GLY A 577 -16.32 -4.72 -36.92
C GLY A 577 -15.52 -3.45 -37.23
N GLY A 578 -14.58 -3.53 -38.17
CA GLY A 578 -14.05 -2.36 -38.88
C GLY A 578 -12.64 -1.93 -38.50
N ALA A 579 -11.67 -2.41 -39.29
CA ALA A 579 -10.68 -1.51 -39.86
C ALA A 579 -11.39 -0.48 -40.77
N MET A 580 -12.14 0.46 -40.19
CA MET A 580 -12.33 1.74 -40.85
C MET A 580 -11.06 2.54 -40.56
N SER A 581 -10.36 2.89 -41.64
CA SER A 581 -9.24 3.82 -41.64
C SER A 581 -9.57 5.06 -40.81
N VAL A 582 -9.12 5.08 -39.56
CA VAL A 582 -8.95 6.33 -38.84
C VAL A 582 -7.69 6.92 -39.44
N SER A 583 -7.84 7.83 -40.40
CA SER A 583 -6.80 8.82 -40.64
C SER A 583 -6.46 9.40 -39.28
N ALA A 584 -5.20 9.32 -38.87
CA ALA A 584 -4.72 9.88 -37.61
C ALA A 584 -5.20 11.34 -37.49
N SER A 585 -6.30 11.54 -36.78
CA SER A 585 -6.58 12.80 -36.12
C SER A 585 -5.98 12.58 -34.74
N GLU A 586 -4.88 13.28 -34.50
CA GLU A 586 -4.24 13.34 -33.19
C GLU A 586 -5.33 13.60 -32.13
N PRO A 587 -5.28 12.93 -30.97
CA PRO A 587 -6.05 13.40 -29.83
C PRO A 587 -5.63 14.84 -29.56
N ALA A 588 -6.60 15.75 -29.46
CA ALA A 588 -6.35 17.14 -29.15
C ALA A 588 -5.38 17.24 -27.97
N PRO A 589 -4.28 18.01 -28.10
CA PRO A 589 -3.25 18.05 -27.08
C PRO A 589 -3.88 18.51 -25.76
N VAL A 590 -3.59 17.77 -24.69
CA VAL A 590 -3.84 18.22 -23.32
C VAL A 590 -3.20 19.61 -23.19
N PRO A 591 -3.94 20.65 -22.74
CA PRO A 591 -3.39 22.00 -22.74
C PRO A 591 -2.19 22.05 -21.80
N ALA A 592 -1.02 22.41 -22.36
CA ALA A 592 0.16 22.75 -21.58
C ALA A 592 -0.17 23.95 -20.67
N PRO A 593 0.44 24.03 -19.47
CA PRO A 593 0.18 25.12 -18.54
C PRO A 593 0.59 26.45 -19.18
N VAL A 594 -0.37 27.37 -19.27
CA VAL A 594 -0.18 28.69 -19.87
C VAL A 594 0.83 29.46 -19.03
N SER A 595 2.00 29.73 -19.62
CA SER A 595 2.95 30.71 -19.13
C SER A 595 2.29 32.09 -19.14
N ALA A 596 2.19 32.71 -17.98
CA ALA A 596 1.71 34.08 -17.85
C ALA A 596 2.65 35.05 -18.56
N SER A 597 2.23 35.58 -19.71
CA SER A 597 2.81 36.79 -20.29
C SER A 597 1.78 37.92 -20.20
N THR A 598 2.22 38.98 -19.54
CA THR A 598 1.64 40.31 -19.43
C THR A 598 1.17 40.89 -20.77
N SER A 599 -0.07 41.38 -20.83
CA SER A 599 -0.42 42.57 -21.61
C SER A 599 -1.71 43.20 -21.10
N ALA A 600 -1.60 44.46 -20.70
CA ALA A 600 -2.68 45.33 -20.30
C ALA A 600 -3.44 45.86 -21.54
N SER A 601 -4.77 45.99 -21.43
CA SER A 601 -5.55 46.98 -22.19
C SER A 601 -6.85 47.32 -21.46
N THR A 602 -6.82 48.50 -20.85
CA THR A 602 -7.88 49.51 -20.67
C THR A 602 -9.32 49.24 -21.15
N SER A 603 -10.29 49.44 -20.24
CA SER A 603 -11.44 50.33 -20.45
C SER A 603 -12.11 50.76 -19.13
N THR A 604 -11.85 52.01 -18.76
CA THR A 604 -12.73 53.01 -18.11
C THR A 604 -14.06 52.57 -17.46
N SER A 605 -14.24 52.92 -16.16
CA SER A 605 -15.16 54.01 -15.75
C SER A 605 -14.99 54.42 -14.27
N THR A 606 -14.78 55.74 -14.09
CA THR A 606 -15.25 56.60 -12.98
C THR A 606 -15.11 56.15 -11.52
N SER A 607 -14.23 56.82 -10.76
CA SER A 607 -14.62 58.02 -9.99
C SER A 607 -13.50 58.54 -9.07
N ALA A 608 -13.42 59.87 -9.02
CA ALA A 608 -13.05 60.74 -7.91
C ALA A 608 -11.62 60.69 -7.28
N SER A 609 -10.91 61.76 -7.60
CA SER A 609 -10.36 62.73 -6.64
C SER A 609 -8.89 62.64 -6.21
N THR A 610 -8.19 63.75 -6.51
CA THR A 610 -7.10 64.41 -5.75
C THR A 610 -5.79 63.63 -5.59
N GLY A 611 -4.61 64.15 -5.91
CA GLY A 611 -4.15 65.47 -6.30
C GLY A 611 -2.61 65.47 -6.26
N ALA A 612 -1.99 66.33 -7.06
CA ALA A 612 -0.59 66.78 -6.94
C ALA A 612 0.54 65.70 -7.05
N SER A 613 1.74 65.95 -7.56
CA SER A 613 2.36 67.01 -8.33
C SER A 613 3.79 66.52 -8.62
N ARG A 614 4.20 66.63 -9.88
CA ARG A 614 5.53 67.08 -10.36
C ARG A 614 6.84 66.30 -10.06
N LYS A 615 7.59 66.25 -11.17
CA LYS A 615 9.06 66.43 -11.40
C LYS A 615 9.90 65.15 -11.43
N ARG A 616 10.42 64.79 -12.62
CA ARG A 616 11.71 65.21 -13.25
C ARG A 616 12.89 64.60 -12.47
N SER A 617 13.82 63.83 -13.04
CA SER A 617 14.83 64.17 -14.07
C SER A 617 15.80 62.96 -14.12
N SER A 618 16.06 62.32 -15.26
CA SER A 618 17.12 62.58 -16.26
C SER A 618 18.58 62.42 -15.76
N GLY A 619 19.35 61.56 -16.46
CA GLY A 619 20.82 61.59 -16.54
C GLY A 619 21.41 60.19 -16.74
N LYS A 620 21.62 59.71 -17.99
CA LYS A 620 22.84 59.79 -18.84
C LYS A 620 24.05 59.00 -18.29
N ARG A 621 24.46 57.92 -18.97
CA ARG A 621 25.63 57.79 -19.92
C ARG A 621 26.97 57.67 -19.16
N ASP A 622 27.98 56.92 -19.54
CA ASP A 622 28.32 56.11 -20.73
C ASP A 622 29.63 55.33 -20.43
N THR A 623 29.91 54.31 -21.25
CA THR A 623 31.24 53.78 -21.66
C THR A 623 32.08 52.92 -20.69
N ALA A 624 32.97 52.01 -21.11
CA ALA A 624 33.27 51.19 -22.30
C ALA A 624 34.66 50.52 -22.04
N GLY A 625 34.97 49.40 -22.70
CA GLY A 625 36.34 48.85 -22.86
C GLY A 625 36.58 47.52 -22.14
N SER A 626 36.61 46.36 -22.83
CA SER A 626 37.76 45.76 -23.58
C SER A 626 38.79 45.11 -22.64
N ALA A 627 39.43 43.96 -22.89
CA ALA A 627 39.44 42.94 -23.94
C ALA A 627 40.30 41.74 -23.45
N GLU A 628 40.25 40.62 -24.22
CA GLU A 628 41.29 39.57 -24.37
C GLU A 628 41.62 38.67 -23.16
N GLY A 629 41.90 37.37 -23.29
CA GLY A 629 42.14 36.47 -24.43
C GLY A 629 42.77 35.17 -23.88
N GLY A 630 42.86 34.11 -24.70
CA GLY A 630 43.82 33.02 -24.46
C GLY A 630 43.28 31.58 -24.49
N ALA A 631 43.50 30.91 -25.61
CA ALA A 631 43.22 29.51 -25.88
C ALA A 631 44.32 28.54 -25.42
N ARG A 632 44.00 27.24 -25.20
CA ARG A 632 44.52 26.06 -25.94
C ARG A 632 44.46 24.72 -25.15
N ARG A 633 43.99 23.68 -25.88
CA ARG A 633 44.51 22.28 -26.05
C ARG A 633 44.82 21.42 -24.81
N THR A 634 44.75 20.08 -24.76
CA THR A 634 44.35 18.94 -25.62
C THR A 634 44.48 17.66 -24.77
N LYS A 635 43.67 16.63 -25.07
CA LYS A 635 43.92 15.16 -25.02
C LYS A 635 44.61 14.52 -23.78
N LYS A 636 43.98 13.48 -23.20
CA LYS A 636 44.29 12.06 -23.50
C LYS A 636 43.43 11.07 -22.70
N THR A 637 42.97 10.06 -23.42
CA THR A 637 42.47 8.76 -22.98
C THR A 637 43.59 7.87 -22.43
N ARG A 638 43.31 7.03 -21.42
CA ARG A 638 43.73 5.62 -21.33
C ARG A 638 43.17 4.91 -20.09
N ARG A 639 42.67 3.69 -20.31
CA ARG A 639 42.30 2.63 -19.35
C ARG A 639 43.50 1.64 -19.20
N PRO A 640 43.44 0.56 -18.38
CA PRO A 640 44.41 0.21 -17.32
C PRO A 640 45.38 -0.94 -17.72
N PRO A 641 46.13 -1.52 -16.76
CA PRO A 641 45.78 -2.90 -16.32
C PRO A 641 46.09 -3.26 -14.85
N ALA A 642 45.29 -4.18 -14.29
CA ALA A 642 45.59 -5.38 -13.50
C ALA A 642 44.37 -5.77 -12.64
#